data_AF-A0ABD1IYA2-F1
#
_entry.id   AF-A0ABD1IYA2-F1
#
_cell.length_a   1.000
_cell.length_b   1.000
_cell.length_c   1.000
_cell.angle_alpha   90.00
_cell.angle_beta   90.00
_cell.angle_gamma   90.00
#
_symmetry.space_group_name_H-M   'P 1'
#
loop_
_entity.id
_entity.type
_entity.pdbx_description
1 polymer ?
#
loop_
_entity_poly.entity_id
_entity_poly.type
_entity_poly.pdbx_seq_one_letter_code
_entity_poly.pdbx_strand_id
1 'polypeptide(L)'
;MSAEAADREAVTGSRPSTPPQTSWFEFILDVALLEKYLQKPNPDPSPVQLVIQFLEQASKPSVNEQNQVQPPQDNRRNRTLKLLALKVAAHLKWDLDVLEKGLTIPVLNMLLNELLCVSKVPPGVKHVELDLATLPPTTAMAVIIYNRWAIRTIVLSSFPEKQMKPGPHQMNMMNLVQQEKELTENILSVLKEQASDSIMVLEGVLNIKKDFYIHTLRTLDLLAADPSTANGETESSTAGLRISADELHCQVHYDLGGIYFQQGGSDPAAYEKARDNFRRAKELYSKLDAGALHCHLDERRLAGYWSACRALTGTSDPSDTQLTPYGQINSFIRSHNHQALVEAFIKDNIQLSLPNSLRHSVLLEFQHKVQLGDRTLDEVCHKLCVCNAVRDALEGQVLSVSYQQLLLKPSKRTVSFLLEVCSRSLEKDRVSDTAKRNMGIFLKSLCEGLEEVPLAFMVSSHRVFMELLQDEDKKALLEHLRKRSATVNLSAKPLPSFYDIPASASVSIGQLEQQLVLSLDPRRIRQILIELHGLAERPYWRVNSKWEVPVDYINVILAIKDNLARDLVYILMAKGLHCITLKDFGHARQLFSACLELVTEFSPMLRQVMLNEMLLLEVRAHESAAAQGSTDKPTPDLVSRVRGYLEMRLHDLPLRQIVGEECVAFMLNWRENEYLTLQVPAALVQNNPYIKVGQLLASTCKELPGPKESRRTAKELWEVAVLICSLSTQHKRASDGRLSLIKHRHSSLGIMPRNKFITFIKKLREPLVLTTLISLFIRLHSLVRDDLVNEVTAEHLSIWPSTLANMQAVDVEAVAVTVKELVTYALTLNPNNQSWLITQADIYFVTGQYSAAMHYYLQAGAVSSDFFTKAVPPDVYTDQVLKRMIKCCSLLNCHTQVSS
;
A
#
# COMPACT_ATOMS: atom_id res chain seq x y z
N MET A 1 -30.89 -51.10 30.02
CA MET A 1 -32.15 -50.54 29.47
C MET A 1 -31.78 -49.37 28.56
N SER A 2 -32.41 -49.11 27.42
CA SER A 2 -33.16 -49.99 26.50
C SER A 2 -33.35 -49.25 25.16
N ALA A 3 -33.51 -49.90 24.00
CA ALA A 3 -33.34 -51.34 23.72
C ALA A 3 -32.00 -51.56 22.98
N GLU A 4 -31.82 -52.09 21.76
CA GLU A 4 -32.67 -52.79 20.78
C GLU A 4 -31.92 -54.07 20.35
N ALA A 5 -32.61 -55.21 20.28
CA ALA A 5 -31.99 -56.51 19.96
C ALA A 5 -33.03 -57.57 19.50
N ALA A 6 -33.35 -57.54 18.20
CA ALA A 6 -33.96 -58.62 17.42
C ALA A 6 -33.60 -58.33 15.94
N ASP A 7 -33.26 -59.28 15.07
CA ASP A 7 -33.38 -60.74 15.18
C ASP A 7 -32.04 -61.50 15.20
N ARG A 8 -32.09 -62.74 15.73
CA ARG A 8 -31.10 -63.81 15.48
C ARG A 8 -31.78 -65.17 15.47
N GLU A 9 -32.44 -65.52 14.38
CA GLU A 9 -32.72 -66.93 14.08
C GLU A 9 -31.49 -67.59 13.46
N ALA A 10 -31.10 -68.75 13.99
CA ALA A 10 -29.94 -69.49 13.54
C ALA A 10 -30.32 -70.50 12.45
N VAL A 11 -30.41 -70.05 11.19
CA VAL A 11 -30.53 -70.97 10.06
C VAL A 11 -29.19 -71.71 9.88
N THR A 12 -29.18 -73.01 10.19
CA THR A 12 -28.05 -73.91 9.92
C THR A 12 -27.97 -74.24 8.42
N GLY A 13 -27.65 -73.22 7.61
CA GLY A 13 -27.34 -73.37 6.20
C GLY A 13 -25.84 -73.62 5.99
N SER A 14 -25.51 -74.54 5.08
CA SER A 14 -24.13 -74.75 4.62
C SER A 14 -23.54 -73.46 4.07
N ARG A 15 -22.29 -73.12 4.45
CA ARG A 15 -21.53 -72.05 3.78
C ARG A 15 -21.60 -72.27 2.26
N PRO A 16 -21.87 -71.24 1.45
CA PRO A 16 -21.50 -71.28 0.05
C PRO A 16 -20.00 -71.54 -0.01
N SER A 17 -19.59 -72.67 -0.58
CA SER A 17 -18.19 -72.92 -0.86
C SER A 17 -17.78 -71.98 -2.00
N THR A 18 -17.14 -70.86 -1.67
CA THR A 18 -16.32 -70.16 -2.65
C THR A 18 -15.37 -71.18 -3.27
N PRO A 19 -15.34 -71.34 -4.61
CA PRO A 19 -14.40 -72.26 -5.23
C PRO A 19 -12.97 -71.84 -4.86
N PRO A 20 -12.02 -72.78 -4.74
CA PRO A 20 -10.63 -72.44 -4.44
C PRO A 20 -10.11 -71.47 -5.52
N GLN A 21 -9.51 -70.35 -5.09
CA GLN A 21 -8.86 -69.42 -6.01
C GLN A 21 -7.74 -70.13 -6.76
N THR A 22 -7.80 -70.09 -8.09
CA THR A 22 -6.79 -70.70 -8.97
C THR A 22 -5.45 -70.03 -8.74
N SER A 23 -4.50 -70.79 -8.18
CA SER A 23 -3.18 -70.29 -7.81
C SER A 23 -2.28 -70.13 -9.03
N TRP A 24 -1.37 -69.14 -9.00
CA TRP A 24 -0.50 -68.78 -10.12
C TRP A 24 0.29 -69.96 -10.74
N PHE A 25 0.60 -71.01 -9.96
CA PHE A 25 1.34 -72.17 -10.43
C PHE A 25 0.48 -73.17 -11.22
N GLU A 26 -0.86 -73.16 -11.06
CA GLU A 26 -1.77 -74.05 -11.78
C GLU A 26 -1.74 -73.76 -13.30
N PHE A 27 -1.57 -72.48 -13.67
CA PHE A 27 -1.39 -72.02 -15.05
C PHE A 27 -0.05 -72.45 -15.70
N ILE A 28 0.90 -72.98 -14.92
CA ILE A 28 2.13 -73.61 -15.43
C ILE A 28 1.91 -75.12 -15.65
N LEU A 29 0.96 -75.73 -14.93
CA LEU A 29 0.68 -77.17 -14.96
C LEU A 29 -0.33 -77.55 -16.05
N ASP A 30 -1.36 -76.73 -16.31
CA ASP A 30 -2.27 -76.87 -17.47
C ASP A 30 -2.15 -75.64 -18.39
N VAL A 31 -1.55 -75.86 -19.57
CA VAL A 31 -1.35 -74.83 -20.61
C VAL A 31 -2.69 -74.29 -21.14
N ALA A 32 -3.75 -75.10 -21.13
CA ALA A 32 -5.08 -74.72 -21.59
C ALA A 32 -5.95 -74.09 -20.48
N LEU A 33 -5.45 -73.99 -19.23
CA LEU A 33 -6.19 -73.39 -18.14
C LEU A 33 -6.36 -71.88 -18.32
N LEU A 34 -5.32 -71.18 -18.78
CA LEU A 34 -5.33 -69.72 -18.91
C LEU A 34 -6.43 -69.23 -19.86
N GLU A 35 -6.58 -69.84 -21.03
CA GLU A 35 -7.59 -69.42 -22.02
C GLU A 35 -9.01 -69.66 -21.51
N LYS A 36 -9.29 -70.85 -20.95
CA LYS A 36 -10.58 -71.19 -20.32
C LYS A 36 -10.89 -70.27 -19.13
N TYR A 37 -9.85 -69.82 -18.42
CA TYR A 37 -9.98 -68.94 -17.26
C TYR A 37 -10.33 -67.50 -17.67
N LEU A 38 -9.64 -66.96 -18.68
CA LEU A 38 -9.88 -65.61 -19.22
C LEU A 38 -11.23 -65.49 -19.96
N GLN A 39 -11.82 -66.61 -20.39
CA GLN A 39 -13.18 -66.65 -20.96
C GLN A 39 -14.31 -66.64 -19.92
N LYS A 40 -14.01 -66.71 -18.60
CA LYS A 40 -15.03 -66.64 -17.56
C LYS A 40 -15.58 -65.21 -17.42
N PRO A 41 -16.89 -65.02 -17.14
CA PRO A 41 -17.39 -63.73 -16.68
C PRO A 41 -16.81 -63.41 -15.30
N ASN A 42 -16.18 -62.24 -15.15
CA ASN A 42 -15.59 -61.72 -13.90
C ASN A 42 -14.64 -62.72 -13.18
N PRO A 43 -13.46 -63.03 -13.75
CA PRO A 43 -12.46 -63.87 -13.08
C PRO A 43 -11.85 -63.19 -11.84
N ASP A 44 -11.58 -63.97 -10.80
CA ASP A 44 -10.90 -63.58 -9.56
C ASP A 44 -9.78 -64.59 -9.22
N PRO A 45 -8.49 -64.21 -9.29
CA PRO A 45 -7.97 -62.89 -9.64
C PRO A 45 -8.28 -62.43 -11.07
N SER A 46 -8.36 -61.10 -11.24
CA SER A 46 -8.63 -60.45 -12.53
C SER A 46 -7.45 -60.58 -13.51
N PRO A 47 -7.62 -60.28 -14.82
CA PRO A 47 -6.53 -60.38 -15.79
C PRO A 47 -5.35 -59.47 -15.43
N VAL A 48 -5.63 -58.25 -14.97
CA VAL A 48 -4.61 -57.31 -14.48
C VAL A 48 -3.86 -57.89 -13.28
N GLN A 49 -4.57 -58.48 -12.31
CA GLN A 49 -3.95 -59.12 -11.15
C GLN A 49 -3.12 -60.35 -11.53
N LEU A 50 -3.51 -61.12 -12.55
CA LEU A 50 -2.69 -62.21 -13.09
C LEU A 50 -1.38 -61.70 -13.70
N VAL A 51 -1.38 -60.57 -14.43
CA VAL A 51 -0.14 -59.97 -14.95
C VAL A 51 0.80 -59.58 -13.81
N ILE A 52 0.28 -58.95 -12.75
CA ILE A 52 1.07 -58.62 -11.55
C ILE A 52 1.65 -59.89 -10.93
N GLN A 53 0.80 -60.90 -10.63
CA GLN A 53 1.25 -62.16 -10.03
C GLN A 53 2.29 -62.89 -10.87
N PHE A 54 2.13 -62.98 -12.19
CA PHE A 54 3.09 -63.68 -13.04
C PHE A 54 4.43 -62.94 -13.11
N LEU A 55 4.42 -61.62 -13.25
CA LEU A 55 5.65 -60.81 -13.34
C LEU A 55 6.38 -60.71 -11.99
N GLU A 56 5.68 -60.54 -10.87
CA GLU A 56 6.27 -60.62 -9.53
C GLU A 56 6.95 -61.98 -9.30
N GLN A 57 6.28 -63.08 -9.65
CA GLN A 57 6.83 -64.43 -9.40
C GLN A 57 8.00 -64.76 -10.35
N ALA A 58 8.07 -64.15 -11.54
CA ALA A 58 9.20 -64.27 -12.47
C ALA A 58 10.41 -63.42 -12.06
N SER A 59 10.16 -62.24 -11.49
CA SER A 59 11.19 -61.24 -11.17
C SER A 59 11.58 -61.18 -9.69
N LYS A 60 11.14 -62.15 -8.88
CA LYS A 60 11.62 -62.31 -7.50
C LYS A 60 13.14 -62.59 -7.50
N PRO A 61 13.95 -61.76 -6.82
CA PRO A 61 15.38 -62.02 -6.71
C PRO A 61 15.65 -63.29 -5.91
N SER A 62 16.61 -64.09 -6.36
CA SER A 62 17.12 -65.23 -5.60
C SER A 62 18.20 -64.76 -4.63
N VAL A 63 18.16 -65.24 -3.39
CA VAL A 63 19.19 -65.00 -2.39
C VAL A 63 20.16 -66.18 -2.40
N ASN A 64 21.47 -65.93 -2.44
CA ASN A 64 22.47 -67.00 -2.38
C ASN A 64 22.73 -67.48 -0.94
N GLU A 65 23.51 -68.55 -0.76
CA GLU A 65 23.86 -69.11 0.55
C GLU A 65 24.62 -68.14 1.48
N GLN A 66 25.07 -66.99 0.95
CA GLN A 66 25.77 -65.92 1.69
C GLN A 66 24.85 -64.71 1.95
N ASN A 67 23.53 -64.86 1.82
CA ASN A 67 22.51 -63.81 1.94
C ASN A 67 22.67 -62.61 0.97
N GLN A 68 23.39 -62.78 -0.13
CA GLN A 68 23.50 -61.76 -1.19
C GLN A 68 22.35 -61.89 -2.19
N VAL A 69 21.76 -60.75 -2.56
CA VAL A 69 20.71 -60.64 -3.56
C VAL A 69 21.32 -60.84 -4.96
N GLN A 70 20.88 -61.87 -5.67
CA GLN A 70 21.21 -62.11 -7.08
C GLN A 70 20.07 -61.64 -7.99
N PRO A 71 20.36 -61.20 -9.23
CA PRO A 71 19.33 -60.88 -10.22
C PRO A 71 18.46 -62.10 -10.53
N PRO A 72 17.19 -61.91 -10.95
CA PRO A 72 16.28 -63.02 -11.24
C PRO A 72 16.86 -63.98 -12.29
N GLN A 73 16.88 -65.28 -11.96
CA GLN A 73 17.43 -66.30 -12.86
C GLN A 73 16.58 -66.46 -14.12
N ASP A 74 17.20 -66.38 -15.29
CA ASP A 74 16.55 -66.66 -16.58
C ASP A 74 16.40 -68.17 -16.81
N ASN A 75 15.45 -68.77 -16.10
CA ASN A 75 15.13 -70.19 -16.16
C ASN A 75 13.78 -70.43 -16.88
N ARG A 76 13.52 -71.69 -17.26
CA ARG A 76 12.30 -72.09 -18.00
C ARG A 76 11.01 -71.64 -17.30
N ARG A 77 10.92 -71.74 -15.97
CA ARG A 77 9.75 -71.28 -15.18
C ARG A 77 9.52 -69.78 -15.37
N ASN A 78 10.56 -68.97 -15.24
CA ASN A 78 10.45 -67.52 -15.32
C ASN A 78 10.12 -67.05 -16.75
N ARG A 79 10.67 -67.70 -17.78
CA ARG A 79 10.25 -67.51 -19.19
C ARG A 79 8.78 -67.88 -19.42
N THR A 80 8.30 -68.99 -18.87
CA THR A 80 6.88 -69.37 -18.96
C THR A 80 5.97 -68.38 -18.24
N LEU A 81 6.35 -67.90 -17.04
CA LEU A 81 5.59 -66.86 -16.31
C LEU A 81 5.50 -65.54 -17.10
N LYS A 82 6.62 -65.09 -17.67
CA LYS A 82 6.68 -63.93 -18.57
C LYS A 82 5.76 -64.09 -19.78
N LEU A 83 5.79 -65.25 -20.46
CA LEU A 83 4.89 -65.56 -21.57
C LEU A 83 3.41 -65.57 -21.15
N LEU A 84 3.07 -66.13 -19.97
CA LEU A 84 1.70 -66.09 -19.43
C LEU A 84 1.24 -64.64 -19.21
N ALA A 85 2.09 -63.75 -18.70
CA ALA A 85 1.78 -62.32 -18.58
C ALA A 85 1.51 -61.65 -19.94
N LEU A 86 2.35 -61.93 -20.97
CA LEU A 86 2.12 -61.43 -22.33
C LEU A 86 0.79 -61.96 -22.93
N LYS A 87 0.43 -63.23 -22.68
CA LYS A 87 -0.86 -63.80 -23.12
C LYS A 87 -2.05 -63.10 -22.48
N VAL A 88 -1.97 -62.74 -21.20
CA VAL A 88 -3.03 -61.99 -20.52
C VAL A 88 -3.12 -60.56 -21.05
N ALA A 89 -1.98 -59.90 -21.31
CA ALA A 89 -1.96 -58.59 -21.97
C ALA A 89 -2.56 -58.64 -23.39
N ALA A 90 -2.30 -59.70 -24.14
CA ALA A 90 -2.92 -59.95 -25.46
C ALA A 90 -4.42 -60.24 -25.38
N HIS A 91 -4.92 -60.86 -24.29
CA HIS A 91 -6.36 -60.97 -24.03
C HIS A 91 -6.99 -59.60 -23.74
N LEU A 92 -6.28 -58.74 -22.99
CA LEU A 92 -6.63 -57.32 -22.78
C LEU A 92 -6.38 -56.44 -24.03
N LYS A 93 -6.13 -57.05 -25.21
CA LYS A 93 -5.81 -56.40 -26.49
C LYS A 93 -4.65 -55.39 -26.43
N TRP A 94 -3.79 -55.41 -25.40
CA TRP A 94 -2.79 -54.37 -25.14
C TRP A 94 -3.37 -52.95 -25.01
N ASP A 95 -4.60 -52.82 -24.53
CA ASP A 95 -5.21 -51.53 -24.27
C ASP A 95 -4.43 -50.78 -23.17
N LEU A 96 -3.67 -49.76 -23.57
CA LEU A 96 -2.89 -48.92 -22.66
C LEU A 96 -3.79 -48.22 -21.62
N ASP A 97 -5.03 -47.90 -21.97
CA ASP A 97 -5.99 -47.26 -21.06
C ASP A 97 -6.49 -48.23 -19.98
N VAL A 98 -6.34 -49.55 -20.17
CA VAL A 98 -6.57 -50.59 -19.14
C VAL A 98 -5.29 -50.92 -18.39
N LEU A 99 -4.16 -51.04 -19.10
CA LEU A 99 -2.87 -51.40 -18.51
C LEU A 99 -2.32 -50.30 -17.59
N GLU A 100 -2.37 -49.02 -17.99
CA GLU A 100 -1.89 -47.88 -17.20
C GLU A 100 -2.75 -47.60 -15.95
N LYS A 101 -4.03 -48.00 -15.97
CA LYS A 101 -4.92 -47.89 -14.79
C LYS A 101 -4.85 -49.11 -13.87
N GLY A 102 -4.36 -50.24 -14.38
CA GLY A 102 -4.33 -51.52 -13.68
C GLY A 102 -2.96 -51.91 -13.12
N LEU A 103 -1.88 -51.48 -13.75
CA LEU A 103 -0.50 -51.85 -13.44
C LEU A 103 0.31 -50.63 -13.02
N THR A 104 1.11 -50.77 -11.98
CA THR A 104 2.09 -49.75 -11.57
C THR A 104 3.19 -49.59 -12.64
N ILE A 105 3.76 -48.39 -12.77
CA ILE A 105 4.78 -48.06 -13.79
C ILE A 105 5.92 -49.10 -13.88
N PRO A 106 6.50 -49.64 -12.79
CA PRO A 106 7.53 -50.67 -12.88
C PRO A 106 7.06 -52.00 -13.49
N VAL A 107 5.83 -52.43 -13.18
CA VAL A 107 5.24 -53.68 -13.70
C VAL A 107 4.89 -53.54 -15.18
N LEU A 108 4.35 -52.39 -15.59
CA LEU A 108 4.05 -52.12 -17.01
C LEU A 108 5.32 -51.95 -17.85
N ASN A 109 6.36 -51.29 -17.31
CA ASN A 109 7.68 -51.24 -17.92
C ASN A 109 8.26 -52.66 -18.11
N MET A 110 8.14 -53.53 -17.11
CA MET A 110 8.60 -54.93 -17.20
C MET A 110 7.83 -55.72 -18.28
N LEU A 111 6.51 -55.58 -18.35
CA LEU A 111 5.66 -56.22 -19.36
C LEU A 111 6.05 -55.79 -20.80
N LEU A 112 6.29 -54.50 -21.01
CA LEU A 112 6.58 -53.95 -22.34
C LEU A 112 8.02 -54.22 -22.80
N ASN A 113 9.00 -54.25 -21.89
CA ASN A 113 10.35 -54.73 -22.24
C ASN A 113 10.34 -56.22 -22.62
N GLU A 114 9.51 -57.04 -21.97
CA GLU A 114 9.33 -58.44 -22.34
C GLU A 114 8.63 -58.61 -23.71
N LEU A 115 7.65 -57.73 -24.03
CA LEU A 115 7.05 -57.66 -25.36
C LEU A 115 8.10 -57.36 -26.44
N LEU A 116 8.95 -56.34 -26.25
CA LEU A 116 10.04 -56.02 -27.19
C LEU A 116 10.99 -57.21 -27.39
N CYS A 117 11.30 -57.94 -26.31
CA CYS A 117 12.16 -59.12 -26.34
C CYS A 117 11.54 -60.28 -27.15
N VAL A 118 10.29 -60.64 -26.86
CA VAL A 118 9.57 -61.71 -27.57
C VAL A 118 9.29 -61.35 -29.03
N SER A 119 9.06 -60.07 -29.34
CA SER A 119 8.96 -59.56 -30.71
C SER A 119 10.31 -59.40 -31.44
N LYS A 120 11.42 -59.88 -30.85
CA LYS A 120 12.78 -59.90 -31.44
C LYS A 120 13.34 -58.52 -31.82
N VAL A 121 13.00 -57.47 -31.06
CA VAL A 121 13.59 -56.14 -31.24
C VAL A 121 15.10 -56.19 -30.91
N PRO A 122 16.01 -55.66 -31.75
CA PRO A 122 17.45 -55.74 -31.52
C PRO A 122 17.89 -55.10 -30.20
N PRO A 123 18.52 -55.84 -29.26
CA PRO A 123 18.89 -55.29 -27.96
C PRO A 123 20.02 -54.27 -28.09
N GLY A 124 19.84 -53.09 -27.48
CA GLY A 124 20.84 -52.01 -27.44
C GLY A 124 20.82 -51.05 -28.64
N VAL A 125 19.98 -51.28 -29.66
CA VAL A 125 19.73 -50.33 -30.75
C VAL A 125 18.65 -49.34 -30.33
N LYS A 126 18.77 -48.05 -30.68
CA LYS A 126 17.70 -47.08 -30.35
C LYS A 126 16.48 -47.30 -31.25
N HIS A 127 15.27 -47.15 -30.70
CA HIS A 127 14.04 -47.27 -31.50
C HIS A 127 13.97 -46.28 -32.68
N VAL A 128 14.61 -45.10 -32.57
CA VAL A 128 14.68 -44.09 -33.65
C VAL A 128 15.62 -44.47 -34.81
N GLU A 129 16.46 -45.49 -34.62
CA GLU A 129 17.37 -46.04 -35.65
C GLU A 129 16.71 -47.19 -36.45
N LEU A 130 15.49 -47.61 -36.06
CA LEU A 130 14.75 -48.71 -36.69
C LEU A 130 13.75 -48.20 -37.75
N ASP A 131 13.85 -48.69 -38.98
CA ASP A 131 12.82 -48.47 -40.00
C ASP A 131 11.58 -49.34 -39.76
N LEU A 132 10.57 -48.76 -39.10
CA LEU A 132 9.28 -49.39 -38.84
C LEU A 132 8.52 -49.84 -40.11
N ALA A 133 8.86 -49.33 -41.31
CA ALA A 133 8.19 -49.68 -42.55
C ALA A 133 8.68 -50.99 -43.19
N THR A 134 9.87 -51.48 -42.79
CA THR A 134 10.50 -52.74 -43.24
C THR A 134 10.54 -53.84 -42.16
N LEU A 135 10.36 -53.50 -40.89
CA LEU A 135 10.22 -54.50 -39.81
C LEU A 135 8.97 -55.41 -39.97
N PRO A 136 8.98 -56.62 -39.37
CA PRO A 136 7.77 -57.43 -39.19
C PRO A 136 6.62 -56.63 -38.55
N PRO A 137 5.36 -56.78 -39.00
CA PRO A 137 4.24 -55.96 -38.51
C PRO A 137 4.03 -56.00 -36.99
N THR A 138 4.25 -57.17 -36.37
CA THR A 138 4.15 -57.35 -34.91
C THR A 138 5.34 -56.74 -34.16
N THR A 139 6.54 -56.80 -34.72
CA THR A 139 7.74 -56.15 -34.17
C THR A 139 7.65 -54.63 -34.26
N ALA A 140 7.18 -54.10 -35.39
CA ALA A 140 6.86 -52.68 -35.53
C ALA A 140 5.81 -52.26 -34.49
N MET A 141 4.72 -53.01 -34.36
CA MET A 141 3.67 -52.70 -33.38
C MET A 141 4.17 -52.74 -31.93
N ALA A 142 5.04 -53.69 -31.56
CA ALA A 142 5.66 -53.74 -30.24
C ALA A 142 6.48 -52.47 -29.91
N VAL A 143 7.30 -52.01 -30.85
CA VAL A 143 8.05 -50.74 -30.72
C VAL A 143 7.09 -49.55 -30.60
N ILE A 144 6.00 -49.52 -31.36
CA ILE A 144 5.00 -48.44 -31.30
C ILE A 144 4.31 -48.39 -29.93
N ILE A 145 3.87 -49.53 -29.39
CA ILE A 145 3.22 -49.60 -28.07
C ILE A 145 4.15 -49.09 -26.97
N TYR A 146 5.43 -49.51 -26.97
CA TYR A 146 6.41 -49.03 -26.00
C TYR A 146 6.58 -47.51 -26.06
N ASN A 147 6.80 -46.94 -27.26
CA ASN A 147 7.02 -45.50 -27.39
C ASN A 147 5.76 -44.67 -27.10
N ARG A 148 4.55 -45.19 -27.41
CA ARG A 148 3.28 -44.58 -26.97
C ARG A 148 3.15 -44.56 -25.45
N TRP A 149 3.34 -45.71 -24.81
CA TRP A 149 3.33 -45.83 -23.34
C TRP A 149 4.36 -44.92 -22.68
N ALA A 150 5.57 -44.81 -23.24
CA ALA A 150 6.63 -43.94 -22.75
C ALA A 150 6.15 -42.48 -22.68
N ILE A 151 5.67 -41.90 -23.79
CA ILE A 151 5.23 -40.49 -23.79
C ILE A 151 3.95 -40.29 -22.96
N ARG A 152 3.02 -41.26 -22.96
CA ARG A 152 1.81 -41.21 -22.11
C ARG A 152 2.18 -41.20 -20.63
N THR A 153 3.12 -42.03 -20.21
CA THR A 153 3.58 -42.13 -18.81
C THR A 153 4.27 -40.84 -18.35
N ILE A 154 5.04 -40.17 -19.22
CA ILE A 154 5.64 -38.86 -18.93
C ILE A 154 4.56 -37.78 -18.74
N VAL A 155 3.51 -37.80 -19.57
CA VAL A 155 2.38 -36.86 -19.48
C VAL A 155 1.51 -37.16 -18.25
N LEU A 156 1.17 -38.42 -17.99
CA LEU A 156 0.34 -38.85 -16.86
C LEU A 156 1.01 -38.55 -15.51
N SER A 157 2.31 -38.85 -15.39
CA SER A 157 3.10 -38.53 -14.18
C SER A 157 3.34 -37.03 -13.94
N SER A 158 2.91 -36.16 -14.87
CA SER A 158 2.95 -34.70 -14.68
C SER A 158 1.72 -34.14 -13.95
N PHE A 159 0.64 -34.92 -13.78
CA PHE A 159 -0.54 -34.47 -13.05
C PHE A 159 -0.37 -34.62 -11.52
N PRO A 160 -0.88 -33.65 -10.72
CA PRO A 160 -0.75 -33.70 -9.27
C PRO A 160 -1.73 -34.71 -8.65
N GLU A 161 -1.27 -35.95 -8.48
CA GLU A 161 -2.07 -36.99 -7.82
C GLU A 161 -2.18 -36.78 -6.30
N LYS A 162 -3.36 -37.10 -5.76
CA LYS A 162 -3.65 -36.97 -4.33
C LYS A 162 -3.04 -38.14 -3.55
N GLN A 163 -1.79 -37.98 -3.11
CA GLN A 163 -1.07 -38.96 -2.30
C GLN A 163 -1.93 -39.52 -1.16
N MET A 164 -2.07 -40.85 -1.12
CA MET A 164 -2.65 -41.55 0.03
C MET A 164 -1.71 -41.38 1.23
N LYS A 165 -2.16 -40.68 2.26
CA LYS A 165 -1.40 -40.61 3.53
C LYS A 165 -1.29 -42.03 4.10
N PRO A 166 -0.08 -42.55 4.35
CA PRO A 166 0.06 -43.88 4.93
C PRO A 166 -0.58 -43.93 6.32
N GLY A 167 -1.37 -44.97 6.58
CA GLY A 167 -1.93 -45.23 7.90
C GLY A 167 -0.82 -45.59 8.90
N PRO A 168 -1.04 -45.40 10.21
CA PRO A 168 -0.04 -45.75 11.20
C PRO A 168 0.23 -47.26 11.23
N HIS A 169 1.53 -47.60 11.18
CA HIS A 169 2.13 -48.90 11.52
C HIS A 169 2.01 -50.04 10.49
N GLN A 170 2.95 -50.08 9.55
CA GLN A 170 3.74 -51.31 9.29
C GLN A 170 5.08 -50.94 8.64
N MET A 171 6.19 -51.12 9.37
CA MET A 171 7.53 -50.62 8.96
C MET A 171 8.03 -51.27 7.66
N ASN A 172 7.69 -52.54 7.44
CA ASN A 172 8.04 -53.26 6.21
C ASN A 172 7.26 -52.77 4.97
N MET A 173 5.99 -52.36 5.14
CA MET A 173 5.21 -51.77 4.03
C MET A 173 5.78 -50.42 3.60
N MET A 174 6.26 -49.61 4.56
CA MET A 174 6.83 -48.30 4.27
C MET A 174 8.10 -48.40 3.42
N ASN A 175 8.98 -49.35 3.72
CA ASN A 175 10.16 -49.62 2.89
C ASN A 175 9.79 -50.10 1.48
N LEU A 176 8.78 -50.98 1.34
CA LEU A 176 8.37 -51.51 0.04
C LEU A 176 7.75 -50.42 -0.87
N VAL A 177 6.88 -49.58 -0.31
CA VAL A 177 6.27 -48.44 -1.01
C VAL A 177 7.31 -47.38 -1.38
N GLN A 178 8.32 -47.15 -0.52
CA GLN A 178 9.43 -46.27 -0.86
C GLN A 178 10.29 -46.84 -2.00
N GLN A 179 10.62 -48.14 -1.96
CA GLN A 179 11.39 -48.80 -3.01
C GLN A 179 10.67 -48.77 -4.37
N GLU A 180 9.35 -48.99 -4.39
CA GLU A 180 8.55 -48.88 -5.62
C GLU A 180 8.49 -47.43 -6.14
N LYS A 181 8.42 -46.44 -5.26
CA LYS A 181 8.48 -45.03 -5.62
C LYS A 181 9.85 -44.66 -6.22
N GLU A 182 10.95 -45.07 -5.60
CA GLU A 182 12.31 -44.86 -6.11
C GLU A 182 12.50 -45.55 -7.48
N LEU A 183 12.00 -46.77 -7.66
CA LEU A 183 12.03 -47.48 -8.94
C LEU A 183 11.19 -46.75 -10.01
N THR A 184 10.03 -46.21 -9.63
CA THR A 184 9.17 -45.41 -10.52
C THR A 184 9.85 -44.10 -10.94
N GLU A 185 10.49 -43.39 -10.00
CA GLU A 185 11.21 -42.14 -10.29
C GLU A 185 12.44 -42.37 -11.20
N ASN A 186 13.17 -43.47 -11.00
CA ASN A 186 14.26 -43.88 -11.89
C ASN A 186 13.77 -44.18 -13.32
N ILE A 187 12.69 -44.96 -13.47
CA ILE A 187 12.07 -45.24 -14.79
C ILE A 187 11.61 -43.93 -15.45
N LEU A 188 10.97 -43.03 -14.70
CA LEU A 188 10.53 -41.72 -15.20
C LEU A 188 11.69 -40.80 -15.63
N SER A 189 12.90 -40.95 -15.09
CA SER A 189 14.08 -40.24 -15.60
C SER A 189 14.47 -40.77 -16.99
N VAL A 190 14.64 -42.10 -17.10
CA VAL A 190 15.02 -42.76 -18.35
C VAL A 190 14.00 -42.48 -19.48
N LEU A 191 12.70 -42.51 -19.18
CA LEU A 191 11.66 -42.17 -20.17
C LEU A 191 11.76 -40.70 -20.61
N LYS A 192 12.04 -39.76 -19.71
CA LYS A 192 12.22 -38.33 -20.05
C LYS A 192 13.47 -38.09 -20.89
N GLU A 193 14.56 -38.80 -20.60
CA GLU A 193 15.80 -38.78 -21.40
C GLU A 193 15.59 -39.36 -22.82
N GLN A 194 14.70 -40.35 -22.96
CA GLN A 194 14.34 -40.97 -24.24
C GLN A 194 13.17 -40.28 -24.97
N ALA A 195 12.60 -39.20 -24.41
CA ALA A 195 11.36 -38.60 -24.91
C ALA A 195 11.48 -38.04 -26.34
N SER A 196 12.62 -37.47 -26.72
CA SER A 196 12.89 -36.99 -28.09
C SER A 196 12.79 -38.13 -29.11
N ASP A 197 13.43 -39.24 -28.78
CA ASP A 197 13.56 -40.41 -29.65
C ASP A 197 12.18 -41.09 -29.79
N SER A 198 11.44 -41.20 -28.69
CA SER A 198 10.05 -41.70 -28.69
C SER A 198 9.11 -40.81 -29.51
N ILE A 199 9.23 -39.47 -29.43
CA ILE A 199 8.45 -38.55 -30.28
C ILE A 199 8.79 -38.76 -31.75
N MET A 200 10.07 -38.80 -32.12
CA MET A 200 10.49 -38.99 -33.52
C MET A 200 10.03 -40.32 -34.11
N VAL A 201 10.08 -41.41 -33.33
CA VAL A 201 9.55 -42.73 -33.73
C VAL A 201 8.05 -42.61 -34.06
N LEU A 202 7.27 -41.96 -33.19
CA LEU A 202 5.82 -41.82 -33.36
C LEU A 202 5.42 -40.85 -34.47
N GLU A 203 6.17 -39.77 -34.70
CA GLU A 203 6.03 -38.94 -35.90
C GLU A 203 6.34 -39.74 -37.18
N GLY A 204 7.28 -40.69 -37.12
CA GLY A 204 7.53 -41.66 -38.17
C GLY A 204 6.31 -42.53 -38.51
N VAL A 205 5.61 -43.07 -37.50
CA VAL A 205 4.41 -43.94 -37.66
C VAL A 205 3.31 -43.27 -38.50
N LEU A 206 3.12 -41.96 -38.36
CA LEU A 206 2.09 -41.20 -39.08
C LEU A 206 2.29 -41.21 -40.60
N ASN A 207 3.49 -41.53 -41.09
CA ASN A 207 3.76 -41.67 -42.53
C ASN A 207 3.43 -43.06 -43.08
N ILE A 208 3.23 -44.07 -42.22
CA ILE A 208 2.98 -45.46 -42.60
C ILE A 208 1.47 -45.65 -42.83
N LYS A 209 1.10 -45.97 -44.08
CA LYS A 209 -0.29 -46.19 -44.53
C LYS A 209 -0.67 -47.68 -44.67
N LYS A 210 0.09 -48.57 -44.02
CA LYS A 210 -0.21 -50.01 -43.94
C LYS A 210 -0.96 -50.25 -42.63
N ASP A 211 -1.82 -51.26 -42.60
CA ASP A 211 -2.42 -51.73 -41.34
C ASP A 211 -1.39 -52.44 -40.47
N PHE A 212 -1.58 -52.35 -39.16
CA PHE A 212 -0.70 -52.92 -38.15
C PHE A 212 -1.30 -54.19 -37.56
N TYR A 213 -0.45 -55.07 -37.04
CA TYR A 213 -0.86 -56.36 -36.49
C TYR A 213 -0.24 -56.53 -35.11
N ILE A 214 -1.07 -56.78 -34.10
CA ILE A 214 -0.64 -56.90 -32.70
C ILE A 214 -0.66 -58.36 -32.24
N HIS A 215 0.20 -58.71 -31.27
CA HIS A 215 0.30 -60.07 -30.76
C HIS A 215 -0.99 -60.54 -30.08
N THR A 216 -1.44 -61.74 -30.45
CA THR A 216 -2.57 -62.48 -29.87
C THR A 216 -2.04 -63.68 -29.10
N LEU A 217 -2.88 -64.35 -28.30
CA LEU A 217 -2.47 -65.57 -27.59
C LEU A 217 -1.90 -66.61 -28.57
N ARG A 218 -2.55 -66.81 -29.72
CA ARG A 218 -2.09 -67.70 -30.80
C ARG A 218 -0.72 -67.30 -31.35
N THR A 219 -0.44 -66.02 -31.61
CA THR A 219 0.89 -65.64 -32.15
C THR A 219 1.99 -65.68 -31.09
N LEU A 220 1.65 -65.52 -29.80
CA LEU A 220 2.59 -65.73 -28.69
C LEU A 220 2.92 -67.22 -28.49
N ASP A 221 1.93 -68.13 -28.62
CA ASP A 221 2.19 -69.58 -28.60
C ASP A 221 3.06 -70.03 -29.78
N LEU A 222 2.81 -69.51 -30.98
CA LEU A 222 3.61 -69.81 -32.17
C LEU A 222 5.07 -69.31 -32.06
N LEU A 223 5.33 -68.26 -31.27
CA LEU A 223 6.69 -67.80 -30.96
C LEU A 223 7.36 -68.57 -29.81
N ALA A 224 6.59 -69.32 -29.02
CA ALA A 224 7.08 -70.11 -27.88
C ALA A 224 7.32 -71.60 -28.23
N ALA A 225 6.89 -72.05 -29.41
CA ALA A 225 7.11 -73.40 -29.91
C ALA A 225 8.56 -73.60 -30.42
N ASP A 226 9.06 -74.84 -30.35
CA ASP A 226 10.40 -75.15 -30.86
C ASP A 226 10.50 -74.93 -32.39
N PRO A 227 11.61 -74.39 -32.92
CA PRO A 227 11.75 -74.03 -34.34
C PRO A 227 11.49 -75.16 -35.35
N SER A 228 11.59 -76.42 -34.91
CA SER A 228 11.28 -77.62 -35.69
C SER A 228 9.78 -77.88 -35.90
N THR A 229 8.90 -77.07 -35.30
CA THR A 229 7.43 -77.24 -35.36
C THR A 229 6.68 -76.06 -36.00
N ALA A 230 7.38 -74.99 -36.37
CA ALA A 230 6.77 -73.80 -36.98
C ALA A 230 6.71 -73.93 -38.52
N ASN A 231 5.49 -73.95 -39.09
CA ASN A 231 5.23 -74.03 -40.54
C ASN A 231 5.53 -72.70 -41.28
N GLY A 232 6.55 -71.94 -40.88
CA GLY A 232 6.93 -70.65 -41.48
C GLY A 232 5.97 -69.47 -41.21
N GLU A 233 4.81 -69.69 -40.58
CA GLU A 233 3.78 -68.66 -40.31
C GLU A 233 4.18 -67.60 -39.25
N THR A 234 5.44 -67.51 -38.82
CA THR A 234 5.80 -66.89 -37.53
C THR A 234 6.43 -65.50 -37.59
N GLU A 235 6.97 -65.05 -38.74
CA GLU A 235 7.75 -63.79 -38.81
C GLU A 235 7.24 -62.77 -39.84
N SER A 236 6.39 -63.16 -40.78
CA SER A 236 5.80 -62.28 -41.80
C SER A 236 4.26 -62.26 -41.81
N SER A 237 3.64 -62.95 -40.85
CA SER A 237 2.22 -63.31 -40.90
C SER A 237 1.28 -62.23 -40.37
N THR A 238 0.17 -62.06 -41.08
CA THR A 238 -0.98 -61.22 -40.70
C THR A 238 -1.91 -61.89 -39.67
N ALA A 239 -1.48 -62.99 -39.02
CA ALA A 239 -2.24 -63.71 -38.00
C ALA A 239 -2.35 -63.00 -36.63
N GLY A 240 -1.76 -61.81 -36.48
CA GLY A 240 -2.04 -60.92 -35.35
C GLY A 240 -3.44 -60.28 -35.43
N LEU A 241 -3.85 -59.59 -34.37
CA LEU A 241 -5.07 -58.77 -34.42
C LEU A 241 -4.78 -57.53 -35.27
N ARG A 242 -5.52 -57.36 -36.36
CA ARG A 242 -5.39 -56.23 -37.29
C ARG A 242 -5.95 -54.95 -36.68
N ILE A 243 -5.20 -53.86 -36.78
CA ILE A 243 -5.56 -52.49 -36.37
C ILE A 243 -5.42 -51.62 -37.61
N SER A 244 -6.40 -50.77 -37.89
CA SER A 244 -6.33 -49.90 -39.07
C SER A 244 -5.28 -48.79 -38.89
N ALA A 245 -4.71 -48.32 -40.01
CA ALA A 245 -3.83 -47.15 -39.97
C ALA A 245 -4.52 -45.93 -39.31
N ASP A 246 -5.81 -45.69 -39.61
CA ASP A 246 -6.58 -44.58 -39.03
C ASP A 246 -6.84 -44.74 -37.52
N GLU A 247 -7.14 -45.95 -37.02
CA GLU A 247 -7.29 -46.22 -35.57
C GLU A 247 -5.99 -45.95 -34.80
N LEU A 248 -4.84 -46.28 -35.40
CA LEU A 248 -3.53 -46.06 -34.78
C LEU A 248 -3.09 -44.60 -34.89
N HIS A 249 -3.24 -43.97 -36.07
CA HIS A 249 -2.89 -42.56 -36.28
C HIS A 249 -3.74 -41.62 -35.41
N CYS A 250 -5.03 -41.93 -35.21
CA CYS A 250 -5.91 -41.20 -34.29
C CYS A 250 -5.35 -41.18 -32.86
N GLN A 251 -4.91 -42.34 -32.36
CA GLN A 251 -4.29 -42.49 -31.04
C GLN A 251 -2.90 -41.86 -30.95
N VAL A 252 -2.04 -42.06 -31.95
CA VAL A 252 -0.68 -41.48 -31.99
C VAL A 252 -0.75 -39.95 -32.02
N HIS A 253 -1.68 -39.36 -32.77
CA HIS A 253 -1.94 -37.92 -32.72
C HIS A 253 -2.46 -37.44 -31.35
N TYR A 254 -3.28 -38.23 -30.64
CA TYR A 254 -3.71 -37.87 -29.28
C TYR A 254 -2.54 -37.86 -28.29
N ASP A 255 -1.73 -38.92 -28.30
CA ASP A 255 -0.60 -39.08 -27.38
C ASP A 255 0.51 -38.03 -27.70
N LEU A 256 0.81 -37.78 -28.99
CA LEU A 256 1.72 -36.71 -29.42
C LEU A 256 1.19 -35.31 -29.06
N GLY A 257 -0.12 -35.09 -29.16
CA GLY A 257 -0.76 -33.85 -28.69
C GLY A 257 -0.52 -33.63 -27.20
N GLY A 258 -0.62 -34.68 -26.39
CA GLY A 258 -0.40 -34.65 -24.94
C GLY A 258 1.03 -34.24 -24.55
N ILE A 259 2.04 -34.85 -25.16
CA ILE A 259 3.45 -34.56 -24.83
C ILE A 259 3.87 -33.17 -25.33
N TYR A 260 3.42 -32.74 -26.51
CA TYR A 260 3.65 -31.37 -26.99
C TYR A 260 2.91 -30.32 -26.13
N PHE A 261 1.74 -30.64 -25.59
CA PHE A 261 1.03 -29.74 -24.66
C PHE A 261 1.79 -29.55 -23.34
N GLN A 262 2.39 -30.63 -22.80
CA GLN A 262 3.25 -30.55 -21.62
C GLN A 262 4.50 -29.69 -21.89
N GLN A 263 5.17 -29.90 -23.03
CA GLN A 263 6.35 -29.13 -23.44
C GLN A 263 6.06 -27.63 -23.64
N GLY A 264 4.79 -27.28 -23.94
CA GLY A 264 4.32 -25.90 -24.07
C GLY A 264 4.62 -24.98 -22.87
N GLY A 265 4.81 -25.55 -21.67
CA GLY A 265 5.23 -24.79 -20.49
C GLY A 265 6.66 -24.22 -20.58
N SER A 266 7.51 -24.76 -21.47
CA SER A 266 8.89 -24.33 -21.70
C SER A 266 9.13 -23.78 -23.11
N ASP A 267 8.45 -24.32 -24.12
CA ASP A 267 8.46 -23.82 -25.50
C ASP A 267 7.04 -23.46 -25.97
N PRO A 268 6.67 -22.17 -26.06
CA PRO A 268 5.36 -21.76 -26.55
C PRO A 268 5.00 -22.27 -27.95
N ALA A 269 5.98 -22.58 -28.82
CA ALA A 269 5.71 -23.14 -30.15
C ALA A 269 5.19 -24.59 -30.09
N ALA A 270 5.50 -25.34 -29.03
CA ALA A 270 4.97 -26.68 -28.83
C ALA A 270 3.44 -26.71 -28.69
N TYR A 271 2.80 -25.62 -28.23
CA TYR A 271 1.33 -25.53 -28.22
C TYR A 271 0.72 -25.53 -29.63
N GLU A 272 1.44 -25.09 -30.66
CA GLU A 272 0.97 -25.18 -32.06
C GLU A 272 1.02 -26.62 -32.57
N LYS A 273 2.13 -27.32 -32.30
CA LYS A 273 2.25 -28.76 -32.58
C LYS A 273 1.19 -29.57 -31.84
N ALA A 274 0.91 -29.23 -30.57
CA ALA A 274 -0.13 -29.86 -29.77
C ALA A 274 -1.53 -29.62 -30.37
N ARG A 275 -1.86 -28.36 -30.71
CA ARG A 275 -3.10 -27.97 -31.41
C ARG A 275 -3.32 -28.84 -32.65
N ASP A 276 -2.33 -28.90 -33.53
CA ASP A 276 -2.51 -29.50 -34.85
C ASP A 276 -2.59 -31.04 -34.77
N ASN A 277 -1.86 -31.67 -33.84
CA ASN A 277 -2.05 -33.07 -33.48
C ASN A 277 -3.46 -33.34 -32.91
N PHE A 278 -3.94 -32.56 -31.94
CA PHE A 278 -5.31 -32.71 -31.42
C PHE A 278 -6.40 -32.46 -32.49
N ARG A 279 -6.16 -31.58 -33.47
CA ARG A 279 -7.09 -31.41 -34.61
C ARG A 279 -7.18 -32.70 -35.42
N ARG A 280 -6.04 -33.31 -35.80
CA ARG A 280 -6.02 -34.55 -36.59
C ARG A 280 -6.55 -35.76 -35.80
N ALA A 281 -6.25 -35.86 -34.51
CA ALA A 281 -6.87 -36.86 -33.63
C ALA A 281 -8.41 -36.78 -33.69
N LYS A 282 -8.97 -35.58 -33.51
CA LYS A 282 -10.43 -35.33 -33.59
C LYS A 282 -11.02 -35.64 -34.97
N GLU A 283 -10.35 -35.22 -36.05
CA GLU A 283 -10.79 -35.45 -37.44
C GLU A 283 -10.76 -36.92 -37.86
N LEU A 284 -9.79 -37.71 -37.34
CA LEU A 284 -9.75 -39.16 -37.55
C LEU A 284 -10.81 -39.85 -36.70
N TYR A 285 -10.95 -39.46 -35.42
CA TYR A 285 -11.96 -40.01 -34.52
C TYR A 285 -13.38 -39.85 -35.09
N SER A 286 -13.70 -38.71 -35.70
CA SER A 286 -15.01 -38.48 -36.33
C SER A 286 -15.25 -39.25 -37.64
N LYS A 287 -14.31 -40.08 -38.10
CA LYS A 287 -14.42 -40.97 -39.27
C LYS A 287 -14.41 -42.46 -38.91
N LEU A 288 -14.14 -42.81 -37.65
CA LEU A 288 -14.14 -44.20 -37.20
C LEU A 288 -15.58 -44.64 -36.95
N ASP A 289 -15.98 -45.76 -37.55
CA ASP A 289 -17.28 -46.38 -37.29
C ASP A 289 -17.41 -46.84 -35.84
N ALA A 290 -18.65 -46.99 -35.35
CA ALA A 290 -18.98 -47.51 -34.02
C ALA A 290 -18.53 -48.97 -33.76
N GLY A 291 -17.87 -49.61 -34.74
CA GLY A 291 -17.20 -50.90 -34.62
C GLY A 291 -15.69 -50.83 -34.38
N ALA A 292 -15.10 -49.64 -34.19
CA ALA A 292 -13.68 -49.48 -33.87
C ALA A 292 -13.30 -50.27 -32.61
N LEU A 293 -12.36 -51.20 -32.75
CA LEU A 293 -12.13 -52.29 -31.79
C LEU A 293 -10.95 -52.03 -30.85
N HIS A 294 -10.16 -50.99 -31.12
CA HIS A 294 -8.90 -50.70 -30.45
C HIS A 294 -8.61 -49.20 -30.22
N CYS A 295 -9.54 -48.30 -30.60
CA CYS A 295 -9.38 -46.85 -30.42
C CYS A 295 -10.29 -46.33 -29.30
N HIS A 296 -9.71 -45.97 -28.17
CA HIS A 296 -10.41 -45.39 -27.01
C HIS A 296 -9.75 -44.06 -26.63
N LEU A 297 -10.50 -42.96 -26.70
CA LEU A 297 -10.04 -41.61 -26.39
C LEU A 297 -11.03 -40.91 -25.45
N ASP A 298 -10.51 -40.14 -24.49
CA ASP A 298 -11.35 -39.25 -23.68
C ASP A 298 -11.69 -37.99 -24.48
N GLU A 299 -12.89 -37.96 -25.07
CA GLU A 299 -13.45 -36.81 -25.81
C GLU A 299 -13.46 -35.52 -24.97
N ARG A 300 -13.73 -35.60 -23.66
CA ARG A 300 -13.84 -34.43 -22.79
C ARG A 300 -12.46 -33.83 -22.56
N ARG A 301 -11.45 -34.68 -22.35
CA ARG A 301 -10.05 -34.28 -22.23
C ARG A 301 -9.51 -33.74 -23.56
N LEU A 302 -9.88 -34.36 -24.70
CA LEU A 302 -9.57 -33.86 -26.04
C LEU A 302 -10.16 -32.46 -26.28
N ALA A 303 -11.43 -32.25 -25.94
CA ALA A 303 -12.08 -30.95 -26.04
C ALA A 303 -11.45 -29.90 -25.11
N GLY A 304 -11.05 -30.30 -23.89
CA GLY A 304 -10.31 -29.48 -22.95
C GLY A 304 -8.96 -29.02 -23.49
N TYR A 305 -8.12 -29.95 -23.96
CA TYR A 305 -6.84 -29.63 -24.60
C TYR A 305 -7.02 -28.76 -25.85
N TRP A 306 -7.99 -29.08 -26.72
CA TRP A 306 -8.31 -28.27 -27.91
C TRP A 306 -8.65 -26.82 -27.55
N SER A 307 -9.49 -26.62 -26.53
CA SER A 307 -9.83 -25.28 -26.05
C SER A 307 -8.64 -24.56 -25.40
N ALA A 308 -7.78 -25.28 -24.67
CA ALA A 308 -6.58 -24.72 -24.06
C ALA A 308 -5.55 -24.28 -25.13
N CYS A 309 -5.21 -25.16 -26.07
CA CYS A 309 -4.34 -24.85 -27.20
C CYS A 309 -4.83 -23.62 -27.98
N ARG A 310 -6.12 -23.54 -28.33
CA ARG A 310 -6.67 -22.36 -29.02
C ARG A 310 -6.56 -21.08 -28.20
N ALA A 311 -6.81 -21.14 -26.89
CA ALA A 311 -6.65 -19.99 -26.00
C ALA A 311 -5.19 -19.54 -25.83
N LEU A 312 -4.22 -20.42 -26.13
CA LEU A 312 -2.78 -20.16 -26.05
C LEU A 312 -2.16 -19.72 -27.39
N THR A 313 -2.50 -20.38 -28.51
CA THR A 313 -1.99 -20.02 -29.86
C THR A 313 -2.75 -18.88 -30.51
N GLY A 314 -3.99 -18.60 -30.09
CA GLY A 314 -4.78 -17.46 -30.58
C GLY A 314 -5.36 -17.61 -32.00
N THR A 315 -5.17 -18.76 -32.65
CA THR A 315 -5.68 -19.04 -34.00
C THR A 315 -7.15 -19.45 -33.97
N SER A 316 -7.99 -18.70 -34.68
CA SER A 316 -9.39 -19.04 -34.94
C SER A 316 -9.52 -19.78 -36.26
N ASP A 317 -9.79 -21.09 -36.23
CA ASP A 317 -10.23 -21.83 -37.43
C ASP A 317 -11.56 -21.24 -37.96
N PRO A 318 -11.69 -20.97 -39.28
CA PRO A 318 -12.85 -20.27 -39.85
C PRO A 318 -14.15 -21.09 -39.90
N SER A 319 -14.12 -22.34 -39.43
CA SER A 319 -15.26 -23.27 -39.41
C SER A 319 -16.05 -23.29 -38.10
N ASP A 320 -15.47 -22.83 -36.98
CA ASP A 320 -16.11 -22.88 -35.65
C ASP A 320 -16.96 -21.64 -35.38
N THR A 321 -18.29 -21.81 -35.33
CA THR A 321 -19.25 -20.69 -35.33
C THR A 321 -19.49 -20.02 -33.97
N GLN A 322 -19.03 -20.60 -32.85
CA GLN A 322 -19.18 -20.01 -31.51
C GLN A 322 -17.94 -20.22 -30.62
N LEU A 323 -17.32 -19.12 -30.18
CA LEU A 323 -16.35 -19.11 -29.09
C LEU A 323 -17.07 -19.15 -27.74
N THR A 324 -16.54 -19.90 -26.77
CA THR A 324 -17.02 -19.85 -25.38
C THR A 324 -16.83 -18.44 -24.79
N PRO A 325 -17.60 -18.01 -23.76
CA PRO A 325 -17.43 -16.70 -23.14
C PRO A 325 -15.98 -16.44 -22.68
N TYR A 326 -15.31 -17.44 -22.11
CA TYR A 326 -13.89 -17.41 -21.76
C TYR A 326 -12.99 -17.13 -22.98
N GLY A 327 -13.21 -17.83 -24.10
CA GLY A 327 -12.49 -17.61 -25.35
C GLY A 327 -12.72 -16.22 -25.94
N GLN A 328 -13.93 -15.68 -25.83
CA GLN A 328 -14.26 -14.33 -26.28
C GLN A 328 -13.48 -13.27 -25.49
N ILE A 329 -13.48 -13.35 -24.15
CA ILE A 329 -12.73 -12.44 -23.27
C ILE A 329 -11.23 -12.47 -23.61
N ASN A 330 -10.63 -13.66 -23.72
CA ASN A 330 -9.21 -13.80 -24.07
C ASN A 330 -8.90 -13.28 -25.49
N SER A 331 -9.84 -13.38 -26.44
CA SER A 331 -9.69 -12.80 -27.78
C SER A 331 -9.66 -11.26 -27.75
N PHE A 332 -10.47 -10.63 -26.90
CA PHE A 332 -10.47 -9.16 -26.75
C PHE A 332 -9.20 -8.64 -26.06
N ILE A 333 -8.68 -9.38 -25.08
CA ILE A 333 -7.41 -9.05 -24.41
C ILE A 333 -6.25 -9.14 -25.43
N ARG A 334 -6.17 -10.22 -26.22
CA ARG A 334 -5.13 -10.42 -27.24
C ARG A 334 -5.19 -9.44 -28.41
N SER A 335 -6.39 -9.02 -28.81
CA SER A 335 -6.60 -8.05 -29.90
C SER A 335 -6.54 -6.59 -29.43
N HIS A 336 -6.21 -6.34 -28.15
CA HIS A 336 -6.26 -5.02 -27.51
C HIS A 336 -7.62 -4.29 -27.65
N ASN A 337 -8.70 -5.03 -27.88
CA ASN A 337 -10.04 -4.49 -28.04
C ASN A 337 -10.70 -4.25 -26.67
N HIS A 338 -10.13 -3.29 -25.94
CA HIS A 338 -10.54 -2.95 -24.57
C HIS A 338 -11.99 -2.46 -24.48
N GLN A 339 -12.54 -1.89 -25.56
CA GLN A 339 -13.95 -1.48 -25.62
C GLN A 339 -14.88 -2.69 -25.68
N ALA A 340 -14.60 -3.70 -26.51
CA ALA A 340 -15.36 -4.94 -26.54
C ALA A 340 -15.24 -5.74 -25.23
N LEU A 341 -14.06 -5.71 -24.58
CA LEU A 341 -13.83 -6.31 -23.27
C LEU A 341 -14.75 -5.71 -22.17
N VAL A 342 -14.78 -4.37 -22.06
CA VAL A 342 -15.66 -3.68 -21.11
C VAL A 342 -17.14 -3.94 -21.42
N GLU A 343 -17.52 -3.88 -22.69
CA GLU A 343 -18.89 -4.15 -23.14
C GLU A 343 -19.34 -5.60 -22.86
N ALA A 344 -18.44 -6.57 -22.94
CA ALA A 344 -18.69 -7.96 -22.54
C ALA A 344 -18.88 -8.08 -21.02
N PHE A 345 -18.08 -7.39 -20.21
CA PHE A 345 -18.25 -7.35 -18.75
C PHE A 345 -19.62 -6.75 -18.34
N ILE A 346 -20.07 -5.68 -19.02
CA ILE A 346 -21.39 -5.07 -18.78
C ILE A 346 -22.52 -6.05 -19.12
N LYS A 347 -22.45 -6.72 -20.29
CA LYS A 347 -23.44 -7.74 -20.69
C LYS A 347 -23.50 -8.91 -19.71
N ASP A 348 -22.34 -9.36 -19.23
CA ASP A 348 -22.24 -10.46 -18.28
C ASP A 348 -22.82 -10.12 -16.89
N ASN A 349 -22.97 -8.84 -16.51
CA ASN A 349 -23.68 -8.46 -15.28
C ASN A 349 -25.14 -8.98 -15.24
N ILE A 350 -25.76 -9.21 -16.40
CA ILE A 350 -27.10 -9.82 -16.52
C ILE A 350 -27.00 -11.32 -16.83
N GLN A 351 -25.99 -11.75 -17.61
CA GLN A 351 -25.91 -13.15 -18.08
C GLN A 351 -25.35 -14.13 -17.04
N LEU A 352 -24.59 -13.65 -16.05
CA LEU A 352 -23.96 -14.45 -14.99
C LEU A 352 -23.12 -15.63 -15.53
N SER A 353 -22.51 -15.44 -16.71
CA SER A 353 -21.84 -16.49 -17.50
C SER A 353 -20.35 -16.63 -17.19
N LEU A 354 -19.71 -15.56 -16.74
CA LEU A 354 -18.30 -15.55 -16.32
C LEU A 354 -18.21 -15.75 -14.79
N PRO A 355 -17.32 -16.64 -14.31
CA PRO A 355 -17.01 -16.74 -12.88
C PRO A 355 -16.39 -15.43 -12.35
N ASN A 356 -16.77 -15.00 -11.14
CA ASN A 356 -16.22 -13.78 -10.54
C ASN A 356 -14.70 -13.84 -10.35
N SER A 357 -14.13 -15.03 -10.11
CA SER A 357 -12.69 -15.26 -10.02
C SER A 357 -11.95 -14.88 -11.32
N LEU A 358 -12.51 -15.19 -12.47
CA LEU A 358 -11.99 -14.78 -13.78
C LEU A 358 -12.04 -13.26 -13.94
N ARG A 359 -13.20 -12.65 -13.63
CA ARG A 359 -13.40 -11.20 -13.72
C ARG A 359 -12.44 -10.42 -12.82
N HIS A 360 -12.11 -10.97 -11.66
CA HIS A 360 -11.08 -10.43 -10.77
C HIS A 360 -9.66 -10.67 -11.30
N SER A 361 -9.35 -11.86 -11.84
CA SER A 361 -8.04 -12.15 -12.43
C SER A 361 -7.69 -11.22 -13.59
N VAL A 362 -8.66 -10.92 -14.47
CA VAL A 362 -8.46 -9.98 -15.59
C VAL A 362 -8.23 -8.56 -15.08
N LEU A 363 -8.96 -8.12 -14.05
CA LEU A 363 -8.73 -6.80 -13.43
C LEU A 363 -7.32 -6.71 -12.83
N LEU A 364 -6.86 -7.74 -12.11
CA LEU A 364 -5.52 -7.79 -11.53
C LEU A 364 -4.41 -7.79 -12.61
N GLU A 365 -4.61 -8.51 -13.72
CA GLU A 365 -3.68 -8.51 -14.86
C GLU A 365 -3.50 -7.10 -15.45
N PHE A 366 -4.61 -6.37 -15.64
CA PHE A 366 -4.58 -5.00 -16.16
C PHE A 366 -3.99 -4.01 -15.13
N GLN A 367 -4.35 -4.13 -13.85
CA GLN A 367 -3.75 -3.32 -12.77
C GLN A 367 -2.23 -3.52 -12.68
N HIS A 368 -1.74 -4.76 -12.83
CA HIS A 368 -0.31 -5.07 -12.87
C HIS A 368 0.39 -4.43 -14.08
N LYS A 369 -0.22 -4.43 -15.27
CA LYS A 369 0.33 -3.72 -16.45
C LYS A 369 0.41 -2.20 -16.27
N VAL A 370 -0.58 -1.59 -15.61
CA VAL A 370 -0.52 -0.15 -15.24
C VAL A 370 0.61 0.11 -14.24
N GLN A 371 0.80 -0.75 -13.24
CA GLN A 371 1.90 -0.66 -12.27
C GLN A 371 3.29 -0.81 -12.93
N LEU A 372 3.41 -1.65 -13.96
CA LEU A 372 4.62 -1.78 -14.79
C LEU A 372 4.85 -0.58 -15.73
N GLY A 373 3.89 0.34 -15.85
CA GLY A 373 4.07 1.63 -16.53
C GLY A 373 3.10 1.93 -17.68
N ASP A 374 2.27 0.98 -18.11
CA ASP A 374 1.31 1.22 -19.20
C ASP A 374 0.08 2.00 -18.72
N ARG A 375 0.25 3.32 -18.65
CA ARG A 375 -0.80 4.27 -18.27
C ARG A 375 -1.95 4.37 -19.29
N THR A 376 -1.85 3.76 -20.47
CA THR A 376 -2.98 3.75 -21.43
C THR A 376 -4.11 2.83 -20.97
N LEU A 377 -3.78 1.83 -20.14
CA LEU A 377 -4.73 0.87 -19.57
C LEU A 377 -5.43 1.38 -18.31
N ASP A 378 -5.08 2.56 -17.79
CA ASP A 378 -5.64 3.12 -16.56
C ASP A 378 -7.16 3.35 -16.67
N GLU A 379 -7.64 3.96 -17.75
CA GLU A 379 -9.08 4.13 -18.01
C GLU A 379 -9.79 2.77 -18.16
N VAL A 380 -9.10 1.75 -18.69
CA VAL A 380 -9.62 0.38 -18.82
C VAL A 380 -9.73 -0.30 -17.45
N CYS A 381 -8.71 -0.16 -16.60
CA CYS A 381 -8.72 -0.65 -15.21
C CYS A 381 -9.89 -0.03 -14.43
N HIS A 382 -10.09 1.29 -14.55
CA HIS A 382 -11.19 1.99 -13.90
C HIS A 382 -12.56 1.50 -14.39
N LYS A 383 -12.73 1.28 -15.70
CA LYS A 383 -13.98 0.72 -16.25
C LYS A 383 -14.23 -0.72 -15.81
N LEU A 384 -13.22 -1.59 -15.85
CA LEU A 384 -13.34 -2.99 -15.39
C LEU A 384 -13.60 -3.07 -13.87
N CYS A 385 -12.97 -2.21 -13.08
CA CYS A 385 -13.21 -2.10 -11.64
C CYS A 385 -14.67 -1.69 -11.34
N VAL A 386 -15.21 -0.70 -12.05
CA VAL A 386 -16.63 -0.32 -11.96
C VAL A 386 -17.55 -1.47 -12.40
N CYS A 387 -17.24 -2.17 -13.50
CA CYS A 387 -18.05 -3.30 -13.96
C CYS A 387 -18.07 -4.45 -12.95
N ASN A 388 -16.96 -4.72 -12.25
CA ASN A 388 -16.91 -5.72 -11.18
C ASN A 388 -17.65 -5.24 -9.93
N ALA A 389 -17.42 -4.01 -9.46
CA ALA A 389 -18.14 -3.47 -8.31
C ALA A 389 -19.67 -3.46 -8.49
N VAL A 390 -20.17 -3.19 -9.69
CA VAL A 390 -21.61 -3.30 -10.02
C VAL A 390 -22.09 -4.76 -10.00
N ARG A 391 -21.27 -5.72 -10.47
CA ARG A 391 -21.59 -7.16 -10.41
C ARG A 391 -21.60 -7.67 -8.96
N ASP A 392 -20.59 -7.33 -8.19
CA ASP A 392 -20.46 -7.67 -6.77
C ASP A 392 -21.67 -7.10 -6.00
N ALA A 393 -22.05 -5.85 -6.25
CA ALA A 393 -23.23 -5.22 -5.66
C ALA A 393 -24.53 -5.96 -6.02
N LEU A 394 -24.76 -6.33 -7.28
CA LEU A 394 -25.96 -7.06 -7.70
C LEU A 394 -26.09 -8.41 -6.97
N GLU A 395 -24.98 -9.16 -6.85
CA GLU A 395 -24.92 -10.44 -6.14
C GLU A 395 -24.93 -10.32 -4.60
N GLY A 396 -24.80 -9.09 -4.06
CA GLY A 396 -24.73 -8.85 -2.61
C GLY A 396 -23.37 -9.20 -1.98
N GLN A 397 -22.30 -9.22 -2.79
CA GLN A 397 -20.92 -9.46 -2.36
C GLN A 397 -20.26 -8.19 -1.79
N VAL A 398 -19.13 -8.36 -1.11
CA VAL A 398 -18.33 -7.25 -0.57
C VAL A 398 -17.55 -6.57 -1.69
N LEU A 399 -17.68 -5.24 -1.79
CA LEU A 399 -17.00 -4.43 -2.80
C LEU A 399 -15.48 -4.43 -2.60
N SER A 400 -14.74 -4.58 -3.69
CA SER A 400 -13.26 -4.60 -3.69
C SER A 400 -12.63 -3.29 -3.22
N VAL A 401 -11.48 -3.37 -2.54
CA VAL A 401 -10.66 -2.21 -2.14
C VAL A 401 -10.25 -1.36 -3.35
N SER A 402 -10.03 -1.97 -4.53
CA SER A 402 -9.76 -1.25 -5.78
C SER A 402 -10.86 -0.24 -6.15
N TYR A 403 -12.12 -0.55 -5.81
CA TYR A 403 -13.26 0.35 -6.03
C TYR A 403 -13.31 1.48 -4.99
N GLN A 404 -12.99 1.19 -3.74
CA GLN A 404 -12.89 2.21 -2.68
C GLN A 404 -11.77 3.22 -2.98
N GLN A 405 -10.62 2.75 -3.48
CA GLN A 405 -9.51 3.61 -3.92
C GLN A 405 -9.92 4.52 -5.10
N LEU A 406 -10.67 3.98 -6.08
CA LEU A 406 -11.22 4.76 -7.20
C LEU A 406 -12.22 5.84 -6.75
N LEU A 407 -12.98 5.59 -5.68
CA LEU A 407 -13.90 6.56 -5.10
C LEU A 407 -13.24 7.62 -4.20
N LEU A 408 -11.96 7.51 -3.86
CA LEU A 408 -11.28 8.49 -3.00
C LEU A 408 -11.14 9.87 -3.66
N LYS A 409 -10.99 9.91 -4.99
CA LYS A 409 -11.01 11.13 -5.83
C LYS A 409 -11.69 10.85 -7.17
N PRO A 410 -13.02 10.68 -7.20
CA PRO A 410 -13.74 10.17 -8.36
C PRO A 410 -14.00 11.28 -9.37
N SER A 411 -13.74 11.02 -10.66
CA SER A 411 -14.04 12.00 -11.70
C SER A 411 -15.52 11.98 -12.10
N LYS A 412 -16.02 13.09 -12.65
CA LYS A 412 -17.34 13.14 -13.31
C LYS A 412 -17.52 12.06 -14.38
N ARG A 413 -16.45 11.67 -15.10
CA ARG A 413 -16.49 10.57 -16.08
C ARG A 413 -16.67 9.22 -15.38
N THR A 414 -15.97 8.99 -14.28
CA THR A 414 -16.06 7.77 -13.46
C THR A 414 -17.46 7.58 -12.90
N VAL A 415 -18.05 8.62 -12.31
CA VAL A 415 -19.43 8.59 -11.77
C VAL A 415 -20.45 8.40 -12.90
N SER A 416 -20.31 9.11 -14.02
CA SER A 416 -21.21 8.96 -15.17
C SER A 416 -21.17 7.55 -15.75
N PHE A 417 -19.99 6.93 -15.87
CA PHE A 417 -19.84 5.56 -16.36
C PHE A 417 -20.40 4.53 -15.36
N LEU A 418 -20.21 4.73 -14.07
CA LEU A 418 -20.83 3.89 -13.04
C LEU A 418 -22.36 3.89 -13.16
N LEU A 419 -22.97 5.08 -13.32
CA LEU A 419 -24.41 5.22 -13.47
C LEU A 419 -24.93 4.59 -14.78
N GLU A 420 -24.15 4.68 -15.88
CA GLU A 420 -24.41 3.95 -17.13
C GLU A 420 -24.43 2.43 -16.90
N VAL A 421 -23.37 1.88 -16.30
CA VAL A 421 -23.25 0.43 -16.04
C VAL A 421 -24.36 -0.05 -15.09
N CYS A 422 -24.78 0.77 -14.12
CA CYS A 422 -25.94 0.46 -13.28
C CYS A 422 -27.23 0.39 -14.09
N SER A 423 -27.53 1.38 -14.94
CA SER A 423 -28.72 1.36 -15.82
C SER A 423 -28.72 0.14 -16.73
N ARG A 424 -27.61 -0.08 -17.45
CA ARG A 424 -27.47 -1.15 -18.43
C ARG A 424 -27.50 -2.56 -17.82
N SER A 425 -27.22 -2.69 -16.52
CA SER A 425 -27.37 -3.95 -15.76
C SER A 425 -28.80 -4.20 -15.28
N LEU A 426 -29.72 -3.23 -15.40
CA LEU A 426 -31.12 -3.28 -14.94
C LEU A 426 -32.15 -3.28 -16.08
N GLU A 427 -31.74 -3.00 -17.32
CA GLU A 427 -32.59 -2.75 -18.50
C GLU A 427 -33.38 -3.96 -19.06
N LYS A 428 -33.78 -4.94 -18.22
CA LYS A 428 -34.61 -6.10 -18.60
C LYS A 428 -35.55 -6.57 -17.48
N ASP A 429 -36.74 -7.03 -17.85
CA ASP A 429 -37.80 -7.59 -16.97
C ASP A 429 -37.43 -8.92 -16.26
N ARG A 430 -36.15 -9.27 -16.18
CA ARG A 430 -35.63 -10.50 -15.58
C ARG A 430 -34.78 -10.28 -14.32
N VAL A 431 -34.55 -9.03 -13.91
CA VAL A 431 -33.78 -8.73 -12.70
C VAL A 431 -34.64 -8.97 -11.45
N SER A 432 -34.13 -9.75 -10.50
CA SER A 432 -34.81 -10.05 -9.25
C SER A 432 -34.97 -8.82 -8.36
N ASP A 433 -36.00 -8.80 -7.52
CA ASP A 433 -36.21 -7.70 -6.57
C ASP A 433 -35.12 -7.64 -5.49
N THR A 434 -34.42 -8.75 -5.24
CA THR A 434 -33.20 -8.78 -4.42
C THR A 434 -32.06 -7.98 -5.08
N ALA A 435 -31.79 -8.18 -6.36
CA ALA A 435 -30.75 -7.45 -7.08
C ALA A 435 -31.10 -5.95 -7.23
N LYS A 436 -32.39 -5.63 -7.48
CA LYS A 436 -32.89 -4.24 -7.45
C LYS A 436 -32.65 -3.58 -6.09
N ARG A 437 -32.99 -4.27 -4.98
CA ARG A 437 -32.77 -3.79 -3.62
C ARG A 437 -31.28 -3.58 -3.31
N ASN A 438 -30.43 -4.53 -3.68
CA ASN A 438 -28.98 -4.42 -3.49
C ASN A 438 -28.41 -3.21 -4.26
N MET A 439 -28.85 -3.01 -5.51
CA MET A 439 -28.45 -1.86 -6.33
C MET A 439 -28.94 -0.53 -5.75
N GLY A 440 -30.13 -0.48 -5.16
CA GLY A 440 -30.61 0.70 -4.42
C GLY A 440 -29.74 1.03 -3.20
N ILE A 441 -29.31 0.01 -2.43
CA ILE A 441 -28.40 0.15 -1.29
C ILE A 441 -27.00 0.64 -1.75
N PHE A 442 -26.48 0.06 -2.83
CA PHE A 442 -25.21 0.46 -3.45
C PHE A 442 -25.23 1.94 -3.89
N LEU A 443 -26.28 2.36 -4.60
CA LEU A 443 -26.43 3.75 -5.04
C LEU A 443 -26.64 4.74 -3.89
N LYS A 444 -27.32 4.32 -2.81
CA LYS A 444 -27.41 5.10 -1.56
C LYS A 444 -26.03 5.30 -0.94
N SER A 445 -25.29 4.21 -0.71
CA SER A 445 -23.95 4.24 -0.11
C SER A 445 -22.94 5.04 -0.95
N LEU A 446 -22.99 4.94 -2.29
CA LEU A 446 -22.21 5.78 -3.19
C LEU A 446 -22.51 7.26 -3.00
N CYS A 447 -23.80 7.64 -2.94
CA CYS A 447 -24.20 9.03 -2.81
C CYS A 447 -23.84 9.62 -1.43
N GLU A 448 -23.87 8.80 -0.37
CA GLU A 448 -23.41 9.16 0.97
C GLU A 448 -21.88 9.33 1.04
N GLY A 449 -21.11 8.42 0.40
CA GLY A 449 -19.65 8.39 0.43
C GLY A 449 -18.93 9.42 -0.45
N LEU A 450 -19.61 10.02 -1.44
CA LEU A 450 -19.03 11.07 -2.28
C LEU A 450 -18.87 12.38 -1.49
N GLU A 451 -17.64 12.85 -1.23
CA GLU A 451 -17.35 14.13 -0.58
C GLU A 451 -17.81 15.34 -1.42
N GLU A 452 -17.57 15.30 -2.74
CA GLU A 452 -17.99 16.36 -3.66
C GLU A 452 -19.51 16.40 -3.81
N VAL A 453 -20.15 17.42 -3.22
CA VAL A 453 -21.60 17.66 -3.32
C VAL A 453 -22.13 17.66 -4.77
N PRO A 454 -21.45 18.24 -5.79
CA PRO A 454 -21.92 18.17 -7.17
C PRO A 454 -21.96 16.75 -7.76
N LEU A 455 -21.05 15.86 -7.32
CA LEU A 455 -21.06 14.46 -7.74
C LEU A 455 -22.15 13.67 -7.02
N ALA A 456 -22.35 13.92 -5.72
CA ALA A 456 -23.47 13.34 -4.98
C ALA A 456 -24.82 13.74 -5.59
N PHE A 457 -25.01 15.02 -5.95
CA PHE A 457 -26.22 15.47 -6.65
C PHE A 457 -26.43 14.74 -8.00
N MET A 458 -25.36 14.52 -8.78
CA MET A 458 -25.42 13.77 -10.04
C MET A 458 -25.90 12.33 -9.86
N VAL A 459 -25.50 11.64 -8.79
CA VAL A 459 -26.02 10.32 -8.43
C VAL A 459 -27.48 10.41 -8.02
N SER A 460 -27.84 11.35 -7.14
CA SER A 460 -29.21 11.51 -6.63
C SER A 460 -30.25 11.88 -7.71
N SER A 461 -29.82 12.57 -8.77
CA SER A 461 -30.67 12.97 -9.90
C SER A 461 -30.77 11.91 -10.99
N HIS A 462 -30.03 10.81 -10.89
CA HIS A 462 -30.02 9.77 -11.90
C HIS A 462 -31.31 8.94 -11.87
N ARG A 463 -31.82 8.56 -13.04
CA ARG A 463 -33.08 7.80 -13.20
C ARG A 463 -33.14 6.57 -12.29
N VAL A 464 -32.09 5.76 -12.30
CA VAL A 464 -32.01 4.52 -11.51
C VAL A 464 -32.08 4.78 -9.99
N PHE A 465 -31.48 5.88 -9.50
CA PHE A 465 -31.57 6.27 -8.09
C PHE A 465 -33.01 6.64 -7.71
N MET A 466 -33.68 7.39 -8.59
CA MET A 466 -35.08 7.80 -8.42
C MET A 466 -36.08 6.65 -8.53
N GLU A 467 -35.77 5.61 -9.30
CA GLU A 467 -36.61 4.40 -9.45
C GLU A 467 -36.40 3.35 -8.35
N LEU A 468 -35.19 3.18 -7.82
CA LEU A 468 -34.87 2.09 -6.87
C LEU A 468 -35.02 2.44 -5.38
N LEU A 469 -34.80 3.70 -4.98
CA LEU A 469 -34.88 4.10 -3.57
C LEU A 469 -36.33 4.42 -3.16
N GLN A 470 -36.61 4.34 -1.86
CA GLN A 470 -37.87 4.83 -1.28
C GLN A 470 -37.83 6.36 -1.11
N ASP A 471 -38.98 7.02 -1.11
CA ASP A 471 -39.02 8.49 -1.10
C ASP A 471 -38.58 9.10 0.24
N GLU A 472 -38.72 8.39 1.37
CA GLU A 472 -38.18 8.84 2.65
C GLU A 472 -36.64 8.77 2.68
N ASP A 473 -36.03 7.73 2.09
CA ASP A 473 -34.57 7.66 1.89
C ASP A 473 -34.08 8.83 1.02
N LYS A 474 -34.78 9.12 -0.08
CA LYS A 474 -34.45 10.25 -0.98
C LYS A 474 -34.52 11.58 -0.23
N LYS A 475 -35.59 11.83 0.55
CA LYS A 475 -35.76 13.06 1.35
C LYS A 475 -34.63 13.21 2.37
N ALA A 476 -34.39 12.18 3.19
CA ALA A 476 -33.36 12.20 4.23
C ALA A 476 -31.96 12.45 3.65
N LEU A 477 -31.63 11.79 2.54
CA LEU A 477 -30.35 11.93 1.86
C LEU A 477 -30.19 13.32 1.20
N LEU A 478 -31.22 13.84 0.52
CA LEU A 478 -31.19 15.19 -0.06
C LEU A 478 -31.11 16.28 1.03
N GLU A 479 -31.73 16.07 2.19
CA GLU A 479 -31.59 16.97 3.34
C GLU A 479 -30.18 16.90 3.94
N HIS A 480 -29.59 15.71 4.04
CA HIS A 480 -28.20 15.53 4.46
C HIS A 480 -27.21 16.22 3.51
N LEU A 481 -27.36 16.06 2.18
CA LEU A 481 -26.55 16.77 1.18
C LEU A 481 -26.71 18.29 1.29
N ARG A 482 -27.96 18.79 1.45
CA ARG A 482 -28.23 20.22 1.67
C ARG A 482 -27.58 20.77 2.95
N LYS A 483 -27.58 19.98 4.04
CA LYS A 483 -26.87 20.34 5.29
C LYS A 483 -25.35 20.38 5.09
N ARG A 484 -24.78 19.40 4.38
CA ARG A 484 -23.35 19.36 4.03
C ARG A 484 -22.93 20.50 3.09
N SER A 485 -23.87 21.07 2.34
CA SER A 485 -23.64 22.20 1.42
C SER A 485 -24.15 23.56 1.94
N ALA A 486 -24.45 23.69 3.23
CA ALA A 486 -25.14 24.87 3.77
C ALA A 486 -24.22 26.10 3.91
N THR A 487 -24.20 26.96 2.90
CA THR A 487 -23.55 28.28 2.97
C THR A 487 -24.44 29.30 3.71
N VAL A 488 -24.05 29.65 4.93
CA VAL A 488 -24.78 30.65 5.75
C VAL A 488 -24.31 32.06 5.40
N ASN A 489 -25.14 32.81 4.68
CA ASN A 489 -24.87 34.22 4.36
C ASN A 489 -25.11 35.12 5.58
N LEU A 490 -24.04 35.44 6.32
CA LEU A 490 -24.08 36.36 7.47
C LEU A 490 -23.95 37.83 7.00
N SER A 491 -24.69 38.74 7.62
CA SER A 491 -24.52 40.18 7.38
C SER A 491 -23.31 40.70 8.13
N ALA A 492 -22.33 41.23 7.39
CA ALA A 492 -21.20 41.98 7.95
C ALA A 492 -21.53 43.46 8.24
N LYS A 493 -22.72 43.96 7.86
CA LYS A 493 -23.12 45.35 8.11
C LYS A 493 -23.63 45.52 9.55
N PRO A 494 -23.13 46.50 10.33
CA PRO A 494 -23.74 46.92 11.59
C PRO A 494 -25.21 47.35 11.39
N LEU A 495 -26.04 47.18 12.41
CA LEU A 495 -27.44 47.62 12.38
C LEU A 495 -27.54 49.15 12.30
N PRO A 496 -28.08 49.74 11.21
CA PRO A 496 -28.33 51.17 11.14
C PRO A 496 -29.52 51.50 12.04
N SER A 497 -29.27 52.27 13.11
CA SER A 497 -30.24 52.63 14.15
C SER A 497 -30.74 54.08 14.05
N PHE A 498 -30.35 54.80 12.99
CA PHE A 498 -30.65 56.21 12.77
C PHE A 498 -31.26 56.43 11.38
N TYR A 499 -32.21 57.36 11.29
CA TYR A 499 -32.86 57.78 10.05
C TYR A 499 -31.92 58.67 9.21
N ASP A 500 -31.96 58.57 7.88
CA ASP A 500 -31.02 59.27 7.00
C ASP A 500 -31.16 60.81 6.96
N ILE A 501 -32.27 61.36 7.47
CA ILE A 501 -32.52 62.82 7.54
C ILE A 501 -32.98 63.20 8.97
N PRO A 502 -32.05 63.44 9.90
CA PRO A 502 -32.38 63.90 11.25
C PRO A 502 -32.80 65.38 11.26
N ALA A 503 -33.96 65.67 11.87
CA ALA A 503 -34.52 67.02 11.96
C ALA A 503 -33.78 68.01 12.91
N SER A 504 -32.59 67.63 13.42
CA SER A 504 -31.77 68.48 14.30
C SER A 504 -30.29 68.30 13.99
N ALA A 505 -29.57 69.42 13.90
CA ALA A 505 -28.12 69.44 13.71
C ALA A 505 -27.37 68.64 14.79
N SER A 506 -27.88 68.61 16.02
CA SER A 506 -27.29 67.82 17.11
C SER A 506 -27.30 66.30 16.84
N VAL A 507 -28.40 65.80 16.26
CA VAL A 507 -28.56 64.39 15.88
C VAL A 507 -27.78 64.09 14.59
N SER A 508 -27.73 65.03 13.64
CA SER A 508 -26.88 64.93 12.45
C SER A 508 -25.40 64.76 12.81
N ILE A 509 -24.88 65.64 13.68
CA ILE A 509 -23.49 65.54 14.17
C ILE A 509 -23.25 64.21 14.88
N GLY A 510 -24.15 63.78 15.77
CA GLY A 510 -24.02 62.48 16.46
C GLY A 510 -24.06 61.26 15.51
N GLN A 511 -24.87 61.31 14.45
CA GLN A 511 -24.96 60.27 13.42
C GLN A 511 -23.70 60.23 12.55
N LEU A 512 -23.18 61.39 12.15
CA LEU A 512 -21.91 61.52 11.43
C LEU A 512 -20.74 61.05 12.30
N GLU A 513 -20.70 61.40 13.58
CA GLU A 513 -19.70 60.91 14.55
C GLU A 513 -19.78 59.39 14.72
N GLN A 514 -20.98 58.79 14.77
CA GLN A 514 -21.14 57.33 14.79
C GLN A 514 -20.64 56.69 13.48
N GLN A 515 -20.98 57.26 12.32
CA GLN A 515 -20.46 56.79 11.01
C GLN A 515 -18.93 56.92 10.93
N LEU A 516 -18.36 57.99 11.46
CA LEU A 516 -16.91 58.21 11.55
C LEU A 516 -16.24 57.15 12.44
N VAL A 517 -16.88 56.77 13.55
CA VAL A 517 -16.41 55.66 14.41
C VAL A 517 -16.43 54.32 13.66
N LEU A 518 -17.53 54.00 12.99
CA LEU A 518 -17.74 52.71 12.31
C LEU A 518 -17.00 52.57 10.97
N SER A 519 -16.72 53.66 10.25
CA SER A 519 -16.08 53.60 8.91
C SER A 519 -14.60 53.19 8.98
N LEU A 520 -14.18 52.31 8.06
CA LEU A 520 -12.78 51.97 7.83
C LEU A 520 -12.26 52.44 6.45
N ASP A 521 -13.13 52.88 5.54
CA ASP A 521 -12.73 53.47 4.26
C ASP A 521 -12.12 54.88 4.49
N PRO A 522 -10.86 55.14 4.09
CA PRO A 522 -10.24 56.45 4.21
C PRO A 522 -11.00 57.56 3.48
N ARG A 523 -11.66 57.25 2.36
CA ARG A 523 -12.39 58.23 1.54
C ARG A 523 -13.66 58.68 2.26
N ARG A 524 -14.47 57.75 2.79
CA ARG A 524 -15.64 58.05 3.61
C ARG A 524 -15.26 58.74 4.94
N ILE A 525 -14.15 58.36 5.56
CA ILE A 525 -13.61 59.07 6.74
C ILE A 525 -13.32 60.55 6.41
N ARG A 526 -12.62 60.82 5.29
CA ARG A 526 -12.33 62.19 4.84
C ARG A 526 -13.60 62.98 4.51
N GLN A 527 -14.59 62.36 3.85
CA GLN A 527 -15.88 63.00 3.57
C GLN A 527 -16.60 63.43 4.86
N ILE A 528 -16.76 62.50 5.82
CA ILE A 528 -17.47 62.77 7.08
C ILE A 528 -16.75 63.86 7.89
N LEU A 529 -15.42 63.90 7.89
CA LEU A 529 -14.66 64.96 8.58
C LEU A 529 -14.82 66.33 7.91
N ILE A 530 -14.86 66.41 6.57
CA ILE A 530 -15.16 67.66 5.86
C ILE A 530 -16.58 68.16 6.21
N GLU A 531 -17.55 67.25 6.23
CA GLU A 531 -18.95 67.54 6.58
C GLU A 531 -19.09 68.03 8.04
N LEU A 532 -18.45 67.34 8.99
CA LEU A 532 -18.44 67.70 10.41
C LEU A 532 -17.76 69.05 10.67
N HIS A 533 -16.62 69.34 10.03
CA HIS A 533 -15.97 70.65 10.14
C HIS A 533 -16.79 71.78 9.49
N GLY A 534 -17.58 71.49 8.45
CA GLY A 534 -18.54 72.43 7.87
C GLY A 534 -19.76 72.70 8.76
N LEU A 535 -20.10 71.80 9.69
CA LEU A 535 -21.22 71.95 10.62
C LEU A 535 -20.82 72.64 11.94
N ALA A 536 -19.61 72.38 12.46
CA ALA A 536 -19.08 73.07 13.64
C ALA A 536 -17.54 73.02 13.73
N GLU A 537 -16.93 74.15 14.08
CA GLU A 537 -15.49 74.26 14.34
C GLU A 537 -15.10 73.69 15.72
N ARG A 538 -14.93 72.37 15.80
CA ARG A 538 -14.38 71.67 16.98
C ARG A 538 -13.44 70.53 16.57
N PRO A 539 -12.56 70.05 17.47
CA PRO A 539 -11.76 68.86 17.21
C PRO A 539 -12.62 67.59 17.31
N TYR A 540 -12.64 66.80 16.23
CA TYR A 540 -13.33 65.51 16.11
C TYR A 540 -12.39 64.31 16.39
N TRP A 541 -11.08 64.52 16.44
CA TRP A 541 -10.11 63.46 16.78
C TRP A 541 -10.32 62.79 18.14
N ARG A 542 -11.07 63.42 19.05
CA ARG A 542 -11.40 62.90 20.40
C ARG A 542 -12.74 62.17 20.52
N VAL A 543 -13.49 62.00 19.43
CA VAL A 543 -14.84 61.39 19.43
C VAL A 543 -14.88 59.96 20.00
N ASN A 544 -13.76 59.23 19.97
CA ASN A 544 -13.65 57.90 20.55
C ASN A 544 -12.38 57.76 21.42
N SER A 545 -12.56 57.48 22.71
CA SER A 545 -11.46 57.33 23.66
C SER A 545 -10.56 56.10 23.41
N LYS A 546 -10.96 55.18 22.53
CA LYS A 546 -10.16 54.01 22.11
C LYS A 546 -9.18 54.30 20.97
N TRP A 547 -9.13 55.53 20.45
CA TRP A 547 -8.21 55.95 19.40
C TRP A 547 -6.87 56.40 20.01
N GLU A 548 -6.06 55.42 20.40
CA GLU A 548 -4.75 55.67 21.00
C GLU A 548 -3.66 55.84 19.92
N VAL A 549 -3.05 57.02 19.89
CA VAL A 549 -1.86 57.34 19.08
C VAL A 549 -0.64 57.41 20.00
N PRO A 550 0.53 56.84 19.63
CA PRO A 550 1.75 56.89 20.43
C PRO A 550 2.14 58.30 20.86
N VAL A 551 2.58 58.45 22.11
CA VAL A 551 3.03 59.73 22.69
C VAL A 551 4.22 60.34 21.93
N ASP A 552 5.01 59.49 21.26
CA ASP A 552 6.11 59.89 20.37
C ASP A 552 5.64 60.71 19.16
N TYR A 553 4.38 60.51 18.73
CA TYR A 553 3.79 61.14 17.54
C TYR A 553 2.73 62.19 17.87
N ILE A 554 2.05 62.08 19.01
CA ILE A 554 0.90 62.95 19.32
C ILE A 554 1.25 64.44 19.30
N ASN A 555 2.42 64.82 19.83
CA ASN A 555 2.86 66.22 19.83
C ASN A 555 3.16 66.75 18.42
N VAL A 556 3.67 65.90 17.52
CA VAL A 556 3.97 66.24 16.13
C VAL A 556 2.68 66.41 15.32
N ILE A 557 1.71 65.53 15.54
CA ILE A 557 0.40 65.61 14.87
C ILE A 557 -0.38 66.83 15.37
N LEU A 558 -0.42 67.07 16.69
CA LEU A 558 -1.15 68.22 17.25
C LEU A 558 -0.54 69.59 16.93
N ALA A 559 0.70 69.64 16.44
CA ALA A 559 1.33 70.87 15.92
C ALA A 559 0.85 71.29 14.51
N ILE A 560 0.06 70.46 13.82
CA ILE A 560 -0.54 70.80 12.53
C ILE A 560 -1.56 71.95 12.72
N LYS A 561 -1.37 73.05 11.98
CA LYS A 561 -2.18 74.28 12.08
C LYS A 561 -3.59 74.13 11.50
N ASP A 562 -3.75 73.38 10.42
CA ASP A 562 -5.08 73.09 9.87
C ASP A 562 -5.79 72.05 10.75
N ASN A 563 -7.00 72.40 11.19
CA ASN A 563 -7.83 71.52 11.99
C ASN A 563 -8.23 70.25 11.23
N LEU A 564 -8.56 70.36 9.93
CA LEU A 564 -9.03 69.22 9.14
C LEU A 564 -7.91 68.21 8.88
N ALA A 565 -6.74 68.67 8.40
CA ALA A 565 -5.58 67.80 8.16
C ALA A 565 -5.07 67.17 9.46
N ARG A 566 -5.04 67.90 10.59
CA ARG A 566 -4.66 67.36 11.89
C ARG A 566 -5.56 66.20 12.31
N ASP A 567 -6.86 66.43 12.30
CA ASP A 567 -7.86 65.48 12.77
C ASP A 567 -7.93 64.26 11.84
N LEU A 568 -7.80 64.46 10.52
CA LEU A 568 -7.71 63.39 9.53
C LEU A 568 -6.46 62.52 9.70
N VAL A 569 -5.27 63.12 9.88
CA VAL A 569 -4.02 62.37 10.15
C VAL A 569 -4.12 61.57 11.45
N TYR A 570 -4.65 62.18 12.52
CA TYR A 570 -4.84 61.49 13.80
C TYR A 570 -5.76 60.28 13.65
N ILE A 571 -6.93 60.45 13.02
CA ILE A 571 -7.95 59.41 12.90
C ILE A 571 -7.49 58.28 11.96
N LEU A 572 -6.80 58.58 10.84
CA LEU A 572 -6.26 57.55 9.95
C LEU A 572 -5.15 56.74 10.64
N MET A 573 -4.22 57.39 11.36
CA MET A 573 -3.19 56.69 12.13
C MET A 573 -3.80 55.84 13.25
N ALA A 574 -4.69 56.41 14.07
CA ALA A 574 -5.31 55.70 15.18
C ALA A 574 -6.12 54.48 14.73
N LYS A 575 -6.93 54.61 13.66
CA LYS A 575 -7.67 53.49 13.08
C LYS A 575 -6.73 52.45 12.48
N GLY A 576 -5.67 52.84 11.77
CA GLY A 576 -4.70 51.89 11.21
C GLY A 576 -3.96 51.09 12.29
N LEU A 577 -3.53 51.74 13.37
CA LEU A 577 -2.93 51.09 14.55
C LEU A 577 -3.92 50.15 15.27
N HIS A 578 -5.20 50.54 15.36
CA HIS A 578 -6.25 49.69 15.90
C HIS A 578 -6.49 48.45 15.02
N CYS A 579 -6.57 48.62 13.70
CA CYS A 579 -6.67 47.51 12.75
C CYS A 579 -5.47 46.56 12.83
N ILE A 580 -4.24 47.06 12.96
CA ILE A 580 -3.03 46.23 13.20
C ILE A 580 -3.18 45.41 14.50
N THR A 581 -3.72 46.01 15.56
CA THR A 581 -3.95 45.34 16.85
C THR A 581 -5.01 44.23 16.73
N LEU A 582 -6.01 44.42 15.87
CA LEU A 582 -7.02 43.41 15.51
C LEU A 582 -6.58 42.43 14.40
N LYS A 583 -5.35 42.55 13.88
CA LYS A 583 -4.81 41.82 12.72
C LYS A 583 -5.54 42.06 11.39
N ASP A 584 -6.33 43.13 11.28
CA ASP A 584 -6.88 43.60 10.00
C ASP A 584 -5.83 44.40 9.22
N PHE A 585 -4.86 43.67 8.67
CA PHE A 585 -3.79 44.25 7.85
C PHE A 585 -4.29 44.80 6.50
N GLY A 586 -5.52 44.45 6.09
CA GLY A 586 -6.14 44.91 4.85
C GLY A 586 -6.57 46.38 4.95
N HIS A 587 -7.46 46.69 5.89
CA HIS A 587 -7.89 48.07 6.12
C HIS A 587 -6.75 48.92 6.71
N ALA A 588 -5.87 48.36 7.56
CA ALA A 588 -4.71 49.08 8.07
C ALA A 588 -3.82 49.62 6.94
N ARG A 589 -3.58 48.83 5.88
CA ARG A 589 -2.79 49.27 4.71
C ARG A 589 -3.48 50.41 3.98
N GLN A 590 -4.79 50.32 3.75
CA GLN A 590 -5.56 51.38 3.08
C GLN A 590 -5.53 52.70 3.88
N LEU A 591 -5.73 52.63 5.20
CA LEU A 591 -5.68 53.77 6.12
C LEU A 591 -4.28 54.41 6.16
N PHE A 592 -3.22 53.60 6.25
CA PHE A 592 -1.84 54.10 6.24
C PHE A 592 -1.40 54.64 4.88
N SER A 593 -1.85 54.06 3.75
CA SER A 593 -1.55 54.59 2.40
C SER A 593 -2.19 55.96 2.21
N ALA A 594 -3.48 56.11 2.50
CA ALA A 594 -4.17 57.40 2.40
C ALA A 594 -3.58 58.46 3.36
N CYS A 595 -3.11 58.05 4.54
CA CYS A 595 -2.42 58.96 5.46
C CYS A 595 -1.02 59.34 4.96
N LEU A 596 -0.28 58.41 4.34
CA LEU A 596 1.05 58.65 3.76
C LEU A 596 0.98 59.59 2.55
N GLU A 597 -0.02 59.40 1.68
CA GLU A 597 -0.34 60.31 0.57
C GLU A 597 -0.58 61.73 1.11
N LEU A 598 -1.50 61.88 2.06
CA LEU A 598 -1.86 63.16 2.68
C LEU A 598 -0.66 63.89 3.31
N VAL A 599 0.16 63.22 4.14
CA VAL A 599 1.29 63.91 4.81
C VAL A 599 2.46 64.21 3.87
N THR A 600 2.55 63.53 2.72
CA THR A 600 3.59 63.80 1.71
C THR A 600 3.46 65.20 1.10
N GLU A 601 2.26 65.77 1.09
CA GLU A 601 2.01 67.13 0.57
C GLU A 601 2.59 68.25 1.46
N PHE A 602 2.73 68.03 2.79
CA PHE A 602 3.02 69.13 3.73
C PHE A 602 4.02 68.83 4.86
N SER A 603 4.41 67.57 5.13
CA SER A 603 5.32 67.26 6.25
C SER A 603 6.25 66.06 5.95
N PRO A 604 7.54 66.31 5.64
CA PRO A 604 8.51 65.23 5.40
C PRO A 604 8.77 64.39 6.66
N MET A 605 8.65 64.99 7.85
CA MET A 605 8.76 64.28 9.13
C MET A 605 7.61 63.27 9.32
N LEU A 606 6.34 63.70 9.13
CA LEU A 606 5.20 62.80 9.23
C LEU A 606 5.19 61.75 8.11
N ARG A 607 5.65 62.11 6.90
CA ARG A 607 5.90 61.15 5.82
C ARG A 607 6.86 60.03 6.26
N GLN A 608 7.98 60.36 6.91
CA GLN A 608 8.90 59.32 7.39
C GLN A 608 8.32 58.51 8.57
N VAL A 609 7.55 59.13 9.47
CA VAL A 609 6.79 58.40 10.49
C VAL A 609 5.83 57.38 9.86
N MET A 610 5.06 57.79 8.84
CA MET A 610 4.13 56.90 8.15
C MET A 610 4.84 55.78 7.37
N LEU A 611 6.01 56.03 6.79
CA LEU A 611 6.84 54.98 6.18
C LEU A 611 7.33 53.95 7.20
N ASN A 612 7.69 54.37 8.41
CA ASN A 612 8.12 53.47 9.49
C ASN A 612 6.95 52.61 10.01
N GLU A 613 5.76 53.19 10.18
CA GLU A 613 4.57 52.43 10.60
C GLU A 613 4.04 51.50 9.49
N MET A 614 4.18 51.88 8.22
CA MET A 614 3.90 51.01 7.07
C MET A 614 4.87 49.80 7.04
N LEU A 615 6.15 50.02 7.32
CA LEU A 615 7.14 48.94 7.46
C LEU A 615 6.78 47.99 8.60
N LEU A 616 6.39 48.51 9.78
CA LEU A 616 5.94 47.70 10.91
C LEU A 616 4.65 46.91 10.59
N LEU A 617 3.71 47.52 9.86
CA LEU A 617 2.51 46.86 9.35
C LEU A 617 2.85 45.66 8.45
N GLU A 618 3.78 45.85 7.49
CA GLU A 618 4.19 44.78 6.56
C GLU A 618 4.92 43.64 7.28
N VAL A 619 5.85 43.95 8.18
CA VAL A 619 6.53 42.95 9.03
C VAL A 619 5.52 42.15 9.86
N ARG A 620 4.58 42.82 10.53
CA ARG A 620 3.56 42.15 11.35
C ARG A 620 2.55 41.34 10.54
N ALA A 621 2.20 41.78 9.33
CA ALA A 621 1.35 41.03 8.42
C ALA A 621 2.05 39.73 7.97
N HIS A 622 3.33 39.80 7.61
CA HIS A 622 4.12 38.64 7.19
C HIS A 622 4.34 37.65 8.35
N GLU A 623 4.76 38.14 9.53
CA GLU A 623 4.89 37.30 10.73
C GLU A 623 3.56 36.66 11.16
N SER A 624 2.44 37.38 11.07
CA SER A 624 1.14 36.79 11.41
C SER A 624 0.64 35.78 10.37
N ALA A 625 1.02 35.90 9.10
CA ALA A 625 0.73 34.88 8.07
C ALA A 625 1.59 33.63 8.29
N ALA A 626 2.87 33.81 8.57
CA ALA A 626 3.77 32.71 8.95
C ALA A 626 3.35 32.05 10.29
N ALA A 627 2.72 32.79 11.21
CA ALA A 627 2.12 32.24 12.43
C ALA A 627 0.80 31.47 12.20
N GLN A 628 0.21 31.59 11.01
CA GLN A 628 -0.92 30.78 10.54
C GLN A 628 -0.50 29.60 9.66
N GLY A 629 0.81 29.38 9.48
CA GLY A 629 1.36 28.23 8.75
C GLY A 629 1.84 28.50 7.32
N SER A 630 1.86 29.76 6.86
CA SER A 630 2.55 30.10 5.60
C SER A 630 4.06 29.84 5.75
N THR A 631 4.65 29.24 4.71
CA THR A 631 6.09 29.00 4.56
C THR A 631 6.74 29.96 3.56
N ASP A 632 6.02 31.00 3.14
CA ASP A 632 6.47 31.95 2.13
C ASP A 632 7.59 32.84 2.70
N LYS A 633 8.72 32.92 2.01
CA LYS A 633 9.84 33.78 2.42
C LYS A 633 9.48 35.27 2.28
N PRO A 634 10.06 36.17 3.09
CA PRO A 634 9.88 37.60 2.94
C PRO A 634 10.43 38.08 1.59
N THR A 635 9.83 39.13 1.05
CA THR A 635 10.31 39.74 -0.20
C THR A 635 11.66 40.43 0.03
N PRO A 636 12.60 40.40 -0.94
CA PRO A 636 13.86 41.12 -0.83
C PRO A 636 13.70 42.63 -0.61
N ASP A 637 12.62 43.23 -1.10
CA ASP A 637 12.24 44.62 -0.82
C ASP A 637 11.98 44.85 0.68
N LEU A 638 11.16 44.01 1.32
CA LEU A 638 10.84 44.12 2.74
C LEU A 638 12.10 43.96 3.60
N VAL A 639 12.95 42.97 3.28
CA VAL A 639 14.25 42.78 3.95
C VAL A 639 15.15 44.01 3.79
N SER A 640 15.27 44.54 2.56
CA SER A 640 16.06 45.74 2.26
C SER A 640 15.56 46.98 3.04
N ARG A 641 14.24 47.20 3.07
CA ARG A 641 13.61 48.31 3.81
C ARG A 641 13.78 48.18 5.32
N VAL A 642 13.79 46.96 5.87
CA VAL A 642 14.14 46.73 7.29
C VAL A 642 15.61 47.08 7.56
N ARG A 643 16.57 46.69 6.71
CA ARG A 643 17.99 47.09 6.85
C ARG A 643 18.14 48.62 6.80
N GLY A 644 17.54 49.26 5.79
CA GLY A 644 17.56 50.72 5.63
C GLY A 644 16.93 51.49 6.80
N TYR A 645 15.89 50.95 7.44
CA TYR A 645 15.34 51.53 8.68
C TYR A 645 16.29 51.39 9.87
N LEU A 646 16.92 50.22 10.06
CA LEU A 646 17.85 49.97 11.16
C LEU A 646 19.13 50.83 11.07
N GLU A 647 19.53 51.23 9.87
CA GLU A 647 20.68 52.11 9.60
C GLU A 647 20.36 53.62 9.63
N MET A 648 19.08 54.01 9.70
CA MET A 648 18.63 55.39 9.55
C MET A 648 19.13 56.32 10.66
N ARG A 649 19.81 57.41 10.30
CA ARG A 649 20.43 58.37 11.24
C ARG A 649 19.76 59.75 11.26
N LEU A 650 18.43 59.80 11.26
CA LEU A 650 17.68 61.05 11.35
C LEU A 650 17.52 61.47 12.82
N HIS A 651 18.24 62.50 13.24
CA HIS A 651 18.28 62.95 14.64
C HIS A 651 16.97 63.59 15.12
N ASP A 652 16.21 64.23 14.23
CA ASP A 652 14.98 64.97 14.57
C ASP A 652 13.70 64.12 14.46
N LEU A 653 13.81 62.81 14.21
CA LEU A 653 12.66 61.93 13.99
C LEU A 653 12.29 61.16 15.28
N PRO A 654 11.03 61.17 15.73
CA PRO A 654 10.59 60.31 16.83
C PRO A 654 10.64 58.82 16.43
N LEU A 655 11.66 58.10 16.92
CA LEU A 655 11.86 56.67 16.65
C LEU A 655 11.23 55.80 17.74
N ARG A 656 10.06 55.22 17.45
CA ARG A 656 9.40 54.25 18.34
C ARG A 656 10.24 52.99 18.50
N GLN A 657 10.67 52.71 19.73
CA GLN A 657 11.45 51.53 20.10
C GLN A 657 10.83 50.20 19.64
N ILE A 658 9.48 50.12 19.54
CA ILE A 658 8.79 48.91 19.10
C ILE A 658 9.10 48.52 17.65
N VAL A 659 9.30 49.50 16.75
CA VAL A 659 9.63 49.21 15.34
C VAL A 659 11.00 48.53 15.25
N GLY A 660 12.00 49.06 15.97
CA GLY A 660 13.35 48.49 16.01
C GLY A 660 13.42 47.07 16.59
N GLU A 661 12.69 46.76 17.67
CA GLU A 661 12.70 45.40 18.24
C GLU A 661 11.95 44.38 17.36
N GLU A 662 10.89 44.78 16.65
CA GLU A 662 10.17 43.93 15.69
C GLU A 662 11.03 43.67 14.44
N CYS A 663 11.70 44.70 13.91
CA CYS A 663 12.65 44.58 12.80
C CYS A 663 13.82 43.62 13.09
N VAL A 664 14.39 43.64 14.29
CA VAL A 664 15.45 42.69 14.68
C VAL A 664 14.90 41.28 14.91
N ALA A 665 13.69 41.13 15.48
CA ALA A 665 13.06 39.83 15.65
C ALA A 665 12.75 39.16 14.29
N PHE A 666 12.24 39.93 13.33
CA PHE A 666 12.03 39.50 11.95
C PHE A 666 13.34 39.02 11.27
N MET A 667 14.42 39.79 11.39
CA MET A 667 15.74 39.39 10.84
C MET A 667 16.24 38.05 11.43
N LEU A 668 16.01 37.79 12.73
CA LEU A 668 16.33 36.52 13.37
C LEU A 668 15.41 35.37 12.90
N ASN A 669 14.10 35.62 12.81
CA ASN A 669 13.11 34.61 12.39
C ASN A 669 13.37 34.09 10.97
N TRP A 670 13.78 34.97 10.06
CA TRP A 670 14.03 34.63 8.66
C TRP A 670 15.50 34.28 8.35
N ARG A 671 16.33 34.13 9.39
CA ARG A 671 17.75 33.73 9.31
C ARG A 671 18.62 34.69 8.49
N GLU A 672 18.32 35.99 8.51
CA GLU A 672 19.10 37.07 7.89
C GLU A 672 20.40 37.37 8.68
N ASN A 673 21.08 36.31 9.11
CA ASN A 673 22.22 36.32 10.02
C ASN A 673 23.44 37.01 9.43
N GLU A 674 23.61 37.01 8.10
CA GLU A 674 24.71 37.71 7.44
C GLU A 674 24.69 39.22 7.73
N TYR A 675 23.49 39.83 7.65
CA TYR A 675 23.30 41.24 7.98
C TYR A 675 23.69 41.50 9.44
N LEU A 676 23.05 40.78 10.37
CA LEU A 676 23.23 40.95 11.82
C LEU A 676 24.67 40.66 12.30
N THR A 677 25.44 39.82 11.60
CA THR A 677 26.80 39.44 12.02
C THR A 677 27.91 40.21 11.33
N LEU A 678 27.78 40.58 10.05
CA LEU A 678 28.87 41.17 9.26
C LEU A 678 28.63 42.62 8.82
N GLN A 679 27.37 43.06 8.71
CA GLN A 679 27.03 44.31 8.02
C GLN A 679 26.61 45.45 8.98
N VAL A 680 26.22 45.14 10.23
CA VAL A 680 25.75 46.17 11.19
C VAL A 680 26.88 47.11 11.65
N PRO A 681 26.72 48.44 11.50
CA PRO A 681 27.66 49.43 12.05
C PRO A 681 27.83 49.34 13.57
N ALA A 682 29.08 49.32 14.05
CA ALA A 682 29.43 49.18 15.47
C ALA A 682 28.78 50.25 16.40
N ALA A 683 28.55 51.47 15.90
CA ALA A 683 27.86 52.51 16.67
C ALA A 683 26.39 52.17 16.97
N LEU A 684 25.69 51.48 16.06
CA LEU A 684 24.31 51.02 16.26
C LEU A 684 24.26 49.84 17.24
N VAL A 685 25.27 48.96 17.18
CA VAL A 685 25.49 47.86 18.13
C VAL A 685 25.72 48.38 19.56
N GLN A 686 26.39 49.52 19.73
CA GLN A 686 26.60 50.14 21.05
C GLN A 686 25.36 50.87 21.57
N ASN A 687 24.59 51.53 20.69
CA ASN A 687 23.49 52.40 21.10
C ASN A 687 22.11 51.71 21.19
N ASN A 688 21.89 50.59 20.47
CA ASN A 688 20.61 49.88 20.47
C ASN A 688 20.75 48.46 21.07
N PRO A 689 20.18 48.20 22.26
CA PRO A 689 20.39 46.93 22.95
C PRO A 689 19.72 45.74 22.26
N TYR A 690 18.66 45.96 21.45
CA TYR A 690 18.05 44.89 20.66
C TYR A 690 18.97 44.47 19.50
N ILE A 691 19.63 45.43 18.85
CA ILE A 691 20.62 45.15 17.80
C ILE A 691 21.82 44.38 18.40
N LYS A 692 22.31 44.74 19.60
CA LYS A 692 23.37 43.94 20.27
C LYS A 692 22.93 42.52 20.60
N VAL A 693 21.72 42.33 21.13
CA VAL A 693 21.17 40.98 21.39
C VAL A 693 20.99 40.18 20.09
N GLY A 694 20.47 40.81 19.05
CA GLY A 694 20.26 40.19 17.74
C GLY A 694 21.57 39.78 17.05
N GLN A 695 22.59 40.64 17.06
CA GLN A 695 23.94 40.31 16.62
C GLN A 695 24.47 39.08 17.38
N LEU A 696 24.45 39.13 18.72
CA LEU A 696 25.01 38.06 19.56
C LEU A 696 24.30 36.72 19.36
N LEU A 697 22.97 36.73 19.20
CA LEU A 697 22.19 35.54 18.88
C LEU A 697 22.53 35.01 17.48
N ALA A 698 22.54 35.86 16.46
CA ALA A 698 22.88 35.48 15.09
C ALA A 698 24.30 34.92 14.98
N SER A 699 25.28 35.52 15.65
CA SER A 699 26.66 35.02 15.75
C SER A 699 26.72 33.65 16.43
N THR A 700 26.12 33.51 17.62
CA THR A 700 26.18 32.26 18.39
C THR A 700 25.47 31.11 17.64
N CYS A 701 24.34 31.39 16.98
CA CYS A 701 23.60 30.40 16.18
C CYS A 701 24.36 30.01 14.90
N LYS A 702 25.08 30.95 14.26
CA LYS A 702 25.94 30.68 13.08
C LYS A 702 27.15 29.81 13.42
N GLU A 703 27.62 29.87 14.66
CA GLU A 703 28.79 29.13 15.16
C GLU A 703 28.44 27.78 15.82
N LEU A 704 27.17 27.35 15.77
CA LEU A 704 26.71 26.04 16.23
C LEU A 704 26.59 25.04 15.05
N PRO A 705 27.07 23.78 15.18
CA PRO A 705 27.83 23.17 16.27
C PRO A 705 29.35 23.20 16.01
N GLY A 706 29.96 24.39 15.94
CA GLY A 706 31.38 24.57 15.61
C GLY A 706 32.35 24.40 16.81
N PRO A 707 33.59 23.93 16.57
CA PRO A 707 34.58 23.69 17.62
C PRO A 707 35.29 24.97 18.09
N LYS A 708 35.55 25.06 19.41
CA LYS A 708 36.40 26.02 20.15
C LYS A 708 36.14 27.53 19.98
N GLU A 709 36.08 28.05 18.75
CA GLU A 709 35.94 29.50 18.46
C GLU A 709 34.55 30.03 18.87
N SER A 710 33.53 29.19 18.73
CA SER A 710 32.13 29.37 19.18
C SER A 710 31.99 29.79 20.66
N ARG A 711 33.03 29.63 21.48
CA ARG A 711 33.05 30.07 22.88
C ARG A 711 33.13 31.58 23.06
N ARG A 712 33.63 32.35 22.08
CA ARG A 712 33.78 33.81 22.25
C ARG A 712 32.42 34.51 22.21
N THR A 713 31.65 34.29 21.16
CA THR A 713 30.33 34.88 20.94
C THR A 713 29.34 34.41 22.00
N ALA A 714 29.36 33.11 22.32
CA ALA A 714 28.62 32.53 23.44
C ALA A 714 28.98 33.16 24.80
N LYS A 715 30.26 33.48 25.06
CA LYS A 715 30.66 34.17 26.30
C LYS A 715 30.16 35.61 26.36
N GLU A 716 30.22 36.37 25.26
CA GLU A 716 29.64 37.73 25.21
C GLU A 716 28.11 37.70 25.43
N LEU A 717 27.40 36.73 24.83
CA LEU A 717 25.96 36.54 25.03
C LEU A 717 25.60 36.09 26.46
N TRP A 718 26.40 35.20 27.04
CA TRP A 718 26.29 34.77 28.42
C TRP A 718 26.44 35.94 29.40
N GLU A 719 27.48 36.76 29.24
CA GLU A 719 27.72 37.93 30.10
C GLU A 719 26.55 38.93 30.04
N VAL A 720 26.01 39.21 28.84
CA VAL A 720 24.82 40.05 28.67
C VAL A 720 23.60 39.46 29.39
N ALA A 721 23.33 38.16 29.22
CA ALA A 721 22.16 37.49 29.82
C ALA A 721 22.25 37.41 31.35
N VAL A 722 23.45 37.16 31.90
CA VAL A 722 23.73 37.21 33.35
C VAL A 722 23.45 38.60 33.90
N LEU A 723 23.92 39.67 33.23
CA LEU A 723 23.71 41.05 33.69
C LEU A 723 22.23 41.47 33.65
N ILE A 724 21.46 41.02 32.65
CA ILE A 724 19.99 41.22 32.58
C ILE A 724 19.26 40.54 33.76
N CYS A 725 19.85 39.49 34.34
CA CYS A 725 19.35 38.81 35.53
C CYS A 725 20.05 39.22 36.84
N SER A 726 20.86 40.29 36.82
CA SER A 726 21.63 40.76 37.98
C SER A 726 21.13 42.11 38.54
N LEU A 727 21.21 42.25 39.87
CA LEU A 727 20.79 43.42 40.63
C LEU A 727 21.94 44.40 40.91
N SER A 728 21.68 45.70 40.75
CA SER A 728 22.63 46.76 41.11
C SER A 728 22.81 46.87 42.62
N THR A 729 24.04 46.63 43.09
CA THR A 729 24.40 46.66 44.52
C THR A 729 24.31 48.04 45.16
N GLN A 730 24.32 49.12 44.37
CA GLN A 730 24.30 50.50 44.86
C GLN A 730 23.01 50.87 45.60
N HIS A 731 21.90 50.17 45.35
CA HIS A 731 20.57 50.51 45.88
C HIS A 731 20.23 49.87 47.25
N LYS A 732 21.14 49.11 47.86
CA LYS A 732 20.91 48.36 49.12
C LYS A 732 20.62 49.19 50.39
N ARG A 733 20.54 50.53 50.32
CA ARG A 733 20.49 51.41 51.51
C ARG A 733 19.08 51.73 52.07
N ALA A 734 17.99 51.26 51.45
CA ALA A 734 16.65 51.82 51.69
C ALA A 734 15.50 50.81 51.97
N SER A 735 15.76 49.50 52.04
CA SER A 735 14.71 48.50 52.30
C SER A 735 15.25 47.25 52.98
N ASP A 736 14.66 46.87 54.12
CA ASP A 736 15.07 45.74 54.96
C ASP A 736 14.57 44.38 54.44
N GLY A 737 14.92 44.07 53.18
CA GLY A 737 14.48 42.85 52.51
C GLY A 737 15.25 42.62 51.21
N ARG A 738 15.29 41.35 50.75
CA ARG A 738 15.88 41.01 49.45
C ARG A 738 15.07 41.66 48.32
N LEU A 739 15.63 42.71 47.72
CA LEU A 739 15.18 43.24 46.43
C LEU A 739 15.23 42.12 45.39
N SER A 740 14.19 42.03 44.55
CA SER A 740 14.11 41.10 43.42
C SER A 740 13.73 41.85 42.14
N LEU A 741 14.28 41.44 41.01
CA LEU A 741 13.99 41.98 39.67
C LEU A 741 12.53 41.78 39.26
N ILE A 742 11.83 40.81 39.86
CA ILE A 742 10.40 40.55 39.62
C ILE A 742 9.55 41.72 40.12
N LYS A 743 9.93 42.32 41.26
CA LYS A 743 9.22 43.44 41.92
C LYS A 743 9.83 44.80 41.57
N HIS A 744 11.15 44.95 41.63
CA HIS A 744 11.87 46.21 41.39
C HIS A 744 12.50 46.25 39.99
N ARG A 745 11.65 46.52 38.99
CA ARG A 745 11.97 46.41 37.54
C ARG A 745 13.08 47.34 37.02
N HIS A 746 13.51 48.33 37.80
CA HIS A 746 14.47 49.35 37.39
C HIS A 746 15.92 49.10 37.85
N SER A 747 16.16 48.06 38.67
CA SER A 747 17.46 47.83 39.32
C SER A 747 18.40 46.86 38.59
N SER A 748 18.19 46.65 37.29
CA SER A 748 19.00 45.77 36.42
C SER A 748 20.42 46.32 36.19
N LEU A 749 21.40 45.41 36.06
CA LEU A 749 22.76 45.73 35.57
C LEU A 749 22.94 45.50 34.07
N GLY A 750 21.95 44.91 33.39
CA GLY A 750 22.02 44.57 31.96
C GLY A 750 21.62 45.71 31.03
N ILE A 751 22.01 45.57 29.75
CA ILE A 751 21.72 46.52 28.66
C ILE A 751 20.22 46.77 28.40
N MET A 752 19.34 45.94 28.96
CA MET A 752 17.89 46.16 29.02
C MET A 752 17.28 45.50 30.27
N PRO A 753 16.09 45.95 30.73
CA PRO A 753 15.35 45.27 31.79
C PRO A 753 14.81 43.90 31.35
N ARG A 754 14.78 42.92 32.29
CA ARG A 754 14.26 41.56 32.07
C ARG A 754 12.94 41.52 31.31
N ASN A 755 11.97 42.36 31.66
CA ASN A 755 10.64 42.34 31.02
C ASN A 755 10.70 42.73 29.54
N LYS A 756 11.53 43.72 29.14
CA LYS A 756 11.73 44.05 27.72
C LYS A 756 12.39 42.89 26.97
N PHE A 757 13.37 42.24 27.58
CA PHE A 757 14.03 41.06 27.01
C PHE A 757 13.05 39.88 26.79
N ILE A 758 12.18 39.57 27.75
CA ILE A 758 11.12 38.55 27.57
C ILE A 758 10.11 38.97 26.48
N THR A 759 9.71 40.25 26.42
CA THR A 759 8.81 40.78 25.39
C THR A 759 9.45 40.81 23.99
N PHE A 760 10.78 40.81 23.90
CA PHE A 760 11.52 40.59 22.65
C PHE A 760 11.55 39.10 22.27
N ILE A 761 11.90 38.20 23.20
CA ILE A 761 11.91 36.76 22.89
C ILE A 761 10.53 36.23 22.50
N LYS A 762 9.45 36.78 23.06
CA LYS A 762 8.05 36.47 22.67
C LYS A 762 7.65 36.97 21.26
N LYS A 763 8.61 37.44 20.44
CA LYS A 763 8.50 37.65 18.98
C LYS A 763 9.34 36.66 18.16
N LEU A 764 10.29 35.98 18.79
CA LEU A 764 11.20 35.05 18.14
C LEU A 764 10.51 33.70 17.93
N ARG A 765 10.71 33.12 16.75
CA ARG A 765 10.02 31.89 16.30
C ARG A 765 10.96 30.86 15.67
N GLU A 766 12.14 31.27 15.23
CA GLU A 766 13.17 30.37 14.69
C GLU A 766 13.63 29.34 15.76
N PRO A 767 13.45 28.02 15.52
CA PRO A 767 13.77 27.00 16.51
C PRO A 767 15.22 27.03 17.02
N LEU A 768 16.22 27.27 16.15
CA LEU A 768 17.62 27.29 16.57
C LEU A 768 17.91 28.43 17.57
N VAL A 769 17.31 29.60 17.36
CA VAL A 769 17.47 30.76 18.26
C VAL A 769 16.80 30.48 19.60
N LEU A 770 15.62 29.85 19.59
CA LEU A 770 14.90 29.46 20.81
C LEU A 770 15.65 28.36 21.59
N THR A 771 16.13 27.30 20.95
CA THR A 771 16.99 26.28 21.57
C THR A 771 18.26 26.90 22.17
N THR A 772 18.91 27.81 21.45
CA THR A 772 20.13 28.49 21.95
C THR A 772 19.82 29.29 23.23
N LEU A 773 18.73 30.05 23.24
CA LEU A 773 18.26 30.77 24.44
C LEU A 773 17.88 29.82 25.59
N ILE A 774 17.18 28.71 25.30
CA ILE A 774 16.78 27.70 26.29
C ILE A 774 18.02 27.10 26.97
N SER A 775 19.01 26.67 26.18
CA SER A 775 20.26 26.09 26.71
C SER A 775 21.05 27.08 27.59
N LEU A 776 21.10 28.36 27.20
CA LEU A 776 21.75 29.42 27.97
C LEU A 776 21.10 29.55 29.36
N PHE A 777 19.78 29.77 29.39
CA PHE A 777 19.07 29.99 30.65
C PHE A 777 19.01 28.75 31.54
N ILE A 778 19.08 27.55 30.97
CA ILE A 778 19.21 26.31 31.73
C ILE A 778 20.59 26.15 32.34
N ARG A 779 21.68 26.42 31.60
CA ARG A 779 23.03 26.43 32.20
C ARG A 779 23.13 27.46 33.32
N LEU A 780 22.54 28.65 33.13
CA LEU A 780 22.48 29.68 34.17
C LEU A 780 21.66 29.22 35.39
N HIS A 781 20.52 28.58 35.18
CA HIS A 781 19.68 28.04 36.25
C HIS A 781 20.40 26.95 37.07
N SER A 782 21.08 26.01 36.43
CA SER A 782 21.86 24.96 37.12
C SER A 782 23.00 25.57 37.95
N LEU A 783 23.80 26.48 37.37
CA LEU A 783 24.90 27.15 38.08
C LEU A 783 24.46 28.04 39.24
N VAL A 784 23.25 28.59 39.20
CA VAL A 784 22.73 29.49 40.24
C VAL A 784 21.96 28.72 41.34
N ARG A 785 21.55 27.47 41.09
CA ARG A 785 20.99 26.57 42.11
C ARG A 785 22.00 25.69 42.85
N ASP A 786 23.13 25.37 42.23
CA ASP A 786 24.17 24.46 42.76
C ASP A 786 23.66 23.03 43.07
N ASP A 787 22.61 22.60 42.36
CA ASP A 787 22.04 21.24 42.46
C ASP A 787 22.60 20.34 41.34
N LEU A 788 23.75 19.73 41.61
CA LEU A 788 24.43 18.78 40.71
C LEU A 788 23.68 17.44 40.56
N VAL A 789 22.66 17.16 41.38
CA VAL A 789 21.91 15.88 41.37
C VAL A 789 20.72 15.97 40.42
N ASN A 790 20.11 17.14 40.28
CA ASN A 790 18.91 17.35 39.46
C ASN A 790 19.15 18.34 38.29
N GLU A 791 20.31 18.30 37.63
CA GLU A 791 20.57 19.11 36.42
C GLU A 791 19.47 18.91 35.35
N VAL A 792 18.91 20.01 34.85
CA VAL A 792 17.94 20.03 33.74
C VAL A 792 18.67 19.82 32.42
N THR A 793 18.22 18.87 31.60
CA THR A 793 18.80 18.61 30.28
C THR A 793 18.32 19.61 29.23
N ALA A 794 19.21 19.91 28.28
CA ALA A 794 18.95 20.72 27.10
C ALA A 794 20.03 20.45 26.03
N GLU A 795 19.73 20.75 24.78
CA GLU A 795 20.71 20.76 23.69
C GLU A 795 21.81 21.81 23.94
N HIS A 796 22.97 21.65 23.29
CA HIS A 796 24.08 22.62 23.24
C HIS A 796 24.67 23.12 24.58
N LEU A 797 24.33 22.53 25.74
CA LEU A 797 24.81 22.99 27.07
C LEU A 797 26.33 23.16 27.19
N SER A 798 27.12 22.45 26.38
CA SER A 798 28.59 22.45 26.37
C SER A 798 29.28 23.69 25.77
N ILE A 799 28.55 24.62 25.13
CA ILE A 799 29.16 25.87 24.63
C ILE A 799 29.29 26.95 25.71
N TRP A 800 28.49 26.86 26.78
CA TRP A 800 28.39 27.88 27.81
C TRP A 800 29.46 27.76 28.91
N PRO A 801 29.82 28.85 29.61
CA PRO A 801 30.74 28.79 30.74
C PRO A 801 30.30 27.84 31.85
N SER A 802 31.29 27.22 32.51
CA SER A 802 31.10 26.30 33.64
C SER A 802 31.12 26.97 35.01
N THR A 803 31.44 28.26 35.09
CA THR A 803 31.56 29.02 36.35
C THR A 803 30.95 30.42 36.22
N LEU A 804 30.58 31.03 37.35
CA LEU A 804 29.90 32.33 37.43
C LEU A 804 30.64 33.28 38.37
N ALA A 805 31.09 34.42 37.85
CA ALA A 805 32.01 35.32 38.57
C ALA A 805 31.38 36.09 39.76
N ASN A 806 30.05 36.30 39.77
CA ASN A 806 29.36 37.01 40.85
C ASN A 806 27.95 36.43 41.10
N MET A 807 27.91 35.24 41.70
CA MET A 807 26.67 34.53 42.02
C MET A 807 25.74 35.34 42.95
N GLN A 808 26.28 36.17 43.85
CA GLN A 808 25.49 36.96 44.81
C GLN A 808 24.70 38.13 44.19
N ALA A 809 25.01 38.51 42.95
CA ALA A 809 24.28 39.57 42.23
C ALA A 809 23.09 39.05 41.42
N VAL A 810 23.02 37.75 41.13
CA VAL A 810 22.00 37.15 40.25
C VAL A 810 20.72 36.83 41.03
N ASP A 811 19.56 37.22 40.49
CA ASP A 811 18.26 36.87 41.04
C ASP A 811 17.84 35.45 40.60
N VAL A 812 18.01 34.48 41.51
CA VAL A 812 17.69 33.05 41.33
C VAL A 812 16.23 32.84 40.87
N GLU A 813 15.30 33.60 41.45
CA GLU A 813 13.87 33.47 41.17
C GLU A 813 13.57 34.02 39.76
N ALA A 814 14.15 35.17 39.42
CA ALA A 814 14.02 35.77 38.10
C ALA A 814 14.57 34.87 36.97
N VAL A 815 15.67 34.14 37.23
CA VAL A 815 16.22 33.12 36.29
C VAL A 815 15.27 31.93 36.15
N ALA A 816 14.78 31.36 37.25
CA ALA A 816 13.86 30.22 37.21
C ALA A 816 12.54 30.56 36.50
N VAL A 817 11.99 31.77 36.72
CA VAL A 817 10.82 32.26 35.98
C VAL A 817 11.15 32.48 34.50
N THR A 818 12.35 32.96 34.14
CA THR A 818 12.78 33.09 32.73
C THR A 818 12.80 31.75 32.01
N VAL A 819 13.41 30.72 32.61
CA VAL A 819 13.44 29.35 32.04
C VAL A 819 12.02 28.86 31.77
N LYS A 820 11.13 28.95 32.77
CA LYS A 820 9.75 28.46 32.63
C LYS A 820 8.94 29.26 31.60
N GLU A 821 9.04 30.60 31.58
CA GLU A 821 8.38 31.44 30.57
C GLU A 821 8.86 31.10 29.15
N LEU A 822 10.17 30.86 28.98
CA LEU A 822 10.80 30.60 27.70
C LEU A 822 10.44 29.23 27.11
N VAL A 823 10.61 28.15 27.89
CA VAL A 823 10.31 26.79 27.42
C VAL A 823 8.81 26.62 27.17
N THR A 824 7.95 27.22 28.01
CA THR A 824 6.50 27.22 27.80
C THR A 824 6.14 27.96 26.50
N TYR A 825 6.75 29.13 26.23
CA TYR A 825 6.54 29.87 24.98
C TYR A 825 7.00 29.07 23.75
N ALA A 826 8.19 28.46 23.80
CA ALA A 826 8.70 27.64 22.70
C ALA A 826 7.77 26.44 22.38
N LEU A 827 7.24 25.77 23.41
CA LEU A 827 6.25 24.69 23.25
C LEU A 827 4.88 25.18 22.73
N THR A 828 4.51 26.45 22.93
CA THR A 828 3.31 27.02 22.25
C THR A 828 3.51 27.30 20.76
N LEU A 829 4.76 27.33 20.27
CA LEU A 829 5.08 27.46 18.85
C LEU A 829 5.30 26.12 18.16
N ASN A 830 6.02 25.19 18.82
CA ASN A 830 6.21 23.83 18.34
C ASN A 830 6.05 22.83 19.52
N PRO A 831 4.84 22.28 19.74
CA PRO A 831 4.60 21.28 20.78
C PRO A 831 5.18 19.90 20.45
N ASN A 832 5.73 19.72 19.25
CA ASN A 832 6.29 18.45 18.75
C ASN A 832 7.84 18.47 18.79
N ASN A 833 8.47 19.36 19.56
CA ASN A 833 9.92 19.33 19.75
C ASN A 833 10.29 18.45 20.96
N GLN A 834 10.83 17.25 20.69
CA GLN A 834 11.20 16.25 21.69
C GLN A 834 12.14 16.77 22.79
N SER A 835 13.15 17.60 22.46
CA SER A 835 14.12 18.08 23.45
C SER A 835 13.52 19.17 24.34
N TRP A 836 12.67 20.05 23.78
CA TRP A 836 11.92 21.04 24.58
C TRP A 836 10.90 20.36 25.52
N LEU A 837 10.30 19.24 25.10
CA LEU A 837 9.41 18.43 25.95
C LEU A 837 10.19 17.76 27.10
N ILE A 838 11.35 17.15 26.84
CA ILE A 838 12.21 16.59 27.90
C ILE A 838 12.71 17.68 28.85
N THR A 839 13.15 18.82 28.32
CA THR A 839 13.53 20.01 29.11
C THR A 839 12.39 20.45 30.04
N GLN A 840 11.15 20.51 29.54
CA GLN A 840 9.98 20.89 30.34
C GLN A 840 9.64 19.82 31.40
N ALA A 841 9.78 18.53 31.07
CA ALA A 841 9.60 17.43 32.01
C ALA A 841 10.63 17.50 33.15
N ASP A 842 11.90 17.77 32.85
CA ASP A 842 12.96 17.99 33.82
C ASP A 842 12.69 19.18 34.75
N ILE A 843 12.20 20.30 34.21
CA ILE A 843 11.80 21.48 35.01
C ILE A 843 10.67 21.11 35.98
N TYR A 844 9.70 20.31 35.55
CA TYR A 844 8.63 19.80 36.42
C TYR A 844 9.14 18.79 37.45
N PHE A 845 10.09 17.92 37.09
CA PHE A 845 10.75 16.98 38.00
C PHE A 845 11.51 17.70 39.12
N VAL A 846 12.33 18.70 38.77
CA VAL A 846 13.09 19.55 39.71
C VAL A 846 12.18 20.35 40.65
N THR A 847 10.98 20.71 40.18
CA THR A 847 9.97 21.43 40.99
C THR A 847 8.98 20.52 41.72
N GLY A 848 9.22 19.20 41.75
CA GLY A 848 8.41 18.22 42.50
C GLY A 848 7.08 17.85 41.85
N GLN A 849 6.83 18.28 40.60
CA GLN A 849 5.56 18.08 39.89
C GLN A 849 5.60 16.79 39.06
N TYR A 850 5.80 15.65 39.72
CA TYR A 850 6.09 14.35 39.09
C TYR A 850 5.05 13.89 38.06
N SER A 851 3.76 14.20 38.26
CA SER A 851 2.72 13.90 37.27
C SER A 851 2.87 14.71 35.99
N ALA A 852 3.25 15.99 36.08
CA ALA A 852 3.49 16.83 34.90
C ALA A 852 4.79 16.42 34.21
N ALA A 853 5.84 16.07 34.97
CA ALA A 853 7.07 15.52 34.42
C ALA A 853 6.81 14.24 33.60
N MET A 854 6.06 13.29 34.17
CA MET A 854 5.70 12.04 33.48
C MET A 854 4.87 12.29 32.21
N HIS A 855 3.93 13.23 32.23
CA HIS A 855 3.16 13.64 31.05
C HIS A 855 4.07 14.14 29.91
N TYR A 856 5.01 15.04 30.21
CA TYR A 856 5.92 15.60 29.21
C TYR A 856 6.97 14.58 28.71
N TYR A 857 7.48 13.67 29.57
CA TYR A 857 8.33 12.56 29.10
C TYR A 857 7.55 11.65 28.14
N LEU A 858 6.33 11.24 28.48
CA LEU A 858 5.49 10.41 27.61
C LEU A 858 5.12 11.12 26.30
N GLN A 859 4.91 12.43 26.32
CA GLN A 859 4.70 13.22 25.10
C GLN A 859 5.95 13.21 24.21
N ALA A 860 7.15 13.37 24.77
CA ALA A 860 8.41 13.28 24.02
C ALA A 860 8.63 11.89 23.41
N GLY A 861 8.30 10.83 24.14
CA GLY A 861 8.29 9.46 23.64
C GLY A 861 7.31 9.27 22.48
N ALA A 862 6.06 9.68 22.64
CA ALA A 862 5.03 9.55 21.59
C ALA A 862 5.37 10.33 20.31
N VAL A 863 5.94 11.54 20.45
CA VAL A 863 6.38 12.39 19.32
C VAL A 863 7.56 11.78 18.55
N SER A 864 8.49 11.13 19.25
CA SER A 864 9.72 10.58 18.65
C SER A 864 9.58 9.15 18.08
N SER A 865 8.45 8.48 18.31
CA SER A 865 8.24 7.06 18.00
C SER A 865 6.91 6.74 17.28
N ASP A 866 6.24 7.77 16.75
CA ASP A 866 4.89 7.69 16.17
C ASP A 866 3.91 6.97 17.11
N PHE A 867 3.64 7.57 18.27
CA PHE A 867 2.79 7.04 19.34
C PHE A 867 3.22 5.64 19.84
N PHE A 868 4.53 5.40 19.98
CA PHE A 868 5.11 4.13 20.41
C PHE A 868 4.83 2.95 19.46
N THR A 869 4.46 3.21 18.20
CA THR A 869 4.41 2.16 17.15
C THR A 869 5.81 1.72 16.71
N LYS A 870 6.83 2.53 17.02
CA LYS A 870 8.27 2.23 16.86
C LYS A 870 8.96 2.24 18.23
N ALA A 871 10.17 1.70 18.30
CA ALA A 871 11.02 1.90 19.46
C ALA A 871 11.38 3.39 19.63
N VAL A 872 11.39 3.89 20.87
CA VAL A 872 11.81 5.27 21.17
C VAL A 872 13.33 5.40 20.95
N PRO A 873 13.82 6.48 20.29
CA PRO A 873 15.25 6.67 20.09
C PRO A 873 16.04 6.75 21.43
N PRO A 874 17.24 6.14 21.52
CA PRO A 874 18.00 6.06 22.77
C PRO A 874 18.62 7.40 23.21
N ASP A 875 18.75 8.35 22.29
CA ASP A 875 19.09 9.76 22.54
C ASP A 875 17.94 10.55 23.17
N VAL A 876 16.69 10.10 22.98
CA VAL A 876 15.48 10.70 23.59
C VAL A 876 15.21 10.05 24.95
N TYR A 877 15.10 8.72 25.01
CA TYR A 877 14.92 7.97 26.26
C TYR A 877 16.26 7.43 26.76
N THR A 878 17.11 8.35 27.20
CA THR A 878 18.37 8.02 27.87
C THR A 878 18.15 7.38 29.25
N ASP A 879 19.18 6.68 29.74
CA ASP A 879 19.30 6.20 31.12
C ASP A 879 18.83 7.21 32.19
N GLN A 880 19.13 8.50 31.99
CA GLN A 880 18.77 9.58 32.91
C GLN A 880 17.26 9.87 32.88
N VAL A 881 16.66 9.91 31.68
CA VAL A 881 15.21 10.09 31.50
C VAL A 881 14.45 8.90 32.12
N LEU A 882 14.88 7.67 31.84
CA LEU A 882 14.26 6.46 32.40
C LEU A 882 14.35 6.44 33.95
N LYS A 883 15.51 6.78 34.52
CA LYS A 883 15.67 6.91 36.00
C LYS A 883 14.78 8.01 36.59
N ARG A 884 14.52 9.10 35.86
CA ARG A 884 13.56 10.15 36.28
C ARG A 884 12.11 9.69 36.17
N MET A 885 11.72 8.98 35.11
CA MET A 885 10.38 8.38 34.95
C MET A 885 10.10 7.36 36.07
N ILE A 886 11.05 6.47 36.36
CA ILE A 886 10.99 5.52 37.50
C ILE A 886 10.79 6.26 38.83
N LYS A 887 11.56 7.33 39.09
CA LYS A 887 11.41 8.13 40.31
C LYS A 887 10.08 8.90 40.36
N CYS A 888 9.55 9.36 39.23
CA CYS A 888 8.20 9.92 39.14
C CYS A 888 7.15 8.87 39.52
N CYS A 889 7.16 7.69 38.91
CA CYS A 889 6.20 6.62 39.20
C CYS A 889 6.27 6.19 40.68
N SER A 890 7.49 6.06 41.24
CA SER A 890 7.68 5.73 42.65
C SER A 890 7.08 6.78 43.59
N LEU A 891 7.33 8.07 43.34
CA LEU A 891 6.79 9.19 44.16
C LEU A 891 5.30 9.49 43.90
N LEU A 892 4.70 8.87 42.87
CA LEU A 892 3.25 8.84 42.63
C LEU A 892 2.58 7.57 43.19
N ASN A 893 3.34 6.68 43.85
CA ASN A 893 2.91 5.37 44.37
C ASN A 893 2.51 4.34 43.29
N CYS A 894 2.95 4.56 42.04
CA CYS A 894 2.71 3.69 40.89
C CYS A 894 3.77 2.56 40.82
N HIS A 895 3.82 1.71 41.84
CA HIS A 895 4.91 0.74 42.03
C HIS A 895 4.97 -0.38 40.97
N THR A 896 3.83 -0.77 40.38
CA THR A 896 3.82 -1.72 39.26
C THR A 896 4.55 -1.14 38.05
N GLN A 897 4.33 0.14 37.76
CA GLN A 897 4.97 0.91 36.68
C GLN A 897 6.43 1.32 36.98
N VAL A 898 6.96 0.94 38.16
CA VAL A 898 8.39 1.00 38.52
C VAL A 898 9.09 -0.34 38.27
N SER A 899 8.31 -1.42 38.17
CA SER A 899 8.78 -2.80 38.05
C SER A 899 8.68 -3.36 36.63
N SER A 900 8.25 -2.52 35.68
CA SER A 900 8.03 -2.81 34.26
C SER A 900 8.91 -1.93 33.39
#